data_AF-A0A954S914-F1
#
_entry.id   AF-A0A954S914-F1
#
_cell.length_a   1.000
_cell.length_b   1.000
_cell.length_c   1.000
_cell.angle_alpha   90.00
_cell.angle_beta   90.00
_cell.angle_gamma   90.00
#
_symmetry.space_group_name_H-M   'P 1'
#
loop_
_entity.id
_entity.type
_entity.pdbx_description
1 polymer ?
#
loop_
_entity_poly.entity_id
_entity_poly.type
_entity_poly.pdbx_seq_one_letter_code
_entity_poly.pdbx_strand_id
1 'polypeptide(L)'
;MSENRVTLTQRLLKPSSPWVLLAELVAVFAVGFFVSDLYGRIGSSGASSVESATAQDHDQTSGPQMWTCSMHPQIRQPNPGDCPICGMDLIPVATSSGGMRTLTISPETEALMNIASTPVERRYVSHKIPMVGKVDYDETKLGYITAWVAGRLDRLFVDFTGVQVNKGDHMVYIYSPELYAAQEELIQSLRYRRERDSSNKGLADTIDLVESGREKLRLLGLTQQQIAEIEQQEKPTDHLTIYAPTSGIVIDKLKQEGDYVKTGEQIYTVADLNQVWVHLDAYEADLPWIRYGQDVTVTTEAYPGEEFHGRISFIQPVLNDKTRTVKVRVNVPNSGGKLKPDMFVRADVEPQVAEGGRVMDPSLAGKWISPMHPEIVKNEPGNCDICGMPLVRAETLGYVTPNADEAKPPLVIPYSAALVTGRRAIVYVELPVMPDGVETAFQGIGAALDEGSLEQVRQAFDVFSTVLDHPYDQPGSGYARRLWDRYADLLAEPALAGKRVQSMSEAKTVYARVETIMDALREEFGPIGQPTFEGREIVLGPRAGNFYLVWHGLEEGEMVVTQGNFKIDAEIQIQAKPSMMTPEGGGGGGHDHGGSSKKKPSGDEHAGHTMTLPAEFSNQIRELEAAYEQVAQVVEESDLSKITTSFAQFDQMLSAVDGSILTGHARMQWKEFAMLLGNDAVEGRDAEQMAEADRVFLLLKGHMRRMRDQLGIMPGEPRHVEHIAVTPEFQSGLAAVWERYLSIQKALAADEYEQAQGLLASLETAVVTVDDSSLSGSAQEVWQKEQANLSKLIDSLKSTEDVKAMRTAFKPLSEEVGVLAKSFGFGEAGSVFELHCPMAFQGQGAVWYQSDDQVRNPYYGASMLKCADRVEQVLHDKPTDGDEHKSHQDHSQH
;
A
#
# COMPACT_ATOMS: atom_id res chain seq x y z
N MET A 1 -71.34 12.77 -37.30
CA MET A 1 -70.30 11.78 -37.59
C MET A 1 -69.04 12.27 -36.90
N SER A 2 -68.41 11.56 -35.97
CA SER A 2 -68.75 10.33 -35.24
C SER A 2 -67.81 10.24 -34.03
N GLU A 3 -68.33 9.84 -32.86
CA GLU A 3 -67.66 9.09 -31.76
C GLU A 3 -66.27 9.57 -31.24
N ASN A 4 -65.99 9.62 -29.93
CA ASN A 4 -66.78 9.41 -28.71
C ASN A 4 -66.02 9.99 -27.49
N ARG A 5 -66.74 10.67 -26.56
CA ARG A 5 -66.62 10.60 -25.06
C ARG A 5 -65.22 10.64 -24.37
N VAL A 6 -64.97 11.37 -23.26
CA VAL A 6 -65.79 12.14 -22.29
C VAL A 6 -65.03 13.41 -21.83
N THR A 7 -65.78 14.44 -21.43
CA THR A 7 -65.31 15.76 -20.98
C THR A 7 -65.38 15.98 -19.45
N LEU A 8 -64.45 16.79 -18.92
CA LEU A 8 -64.59 17.78 -17.82
C LEU A 8 -65.21 17.34 -16.46
N THR A 9 -64.65 17.75 -15.32
CA THR A 9 -64.64 19.16 -14.90
C THR A 9 -63.61 19.46 -13.80
N GLN A 10 -62.88 20.58 -13.96
CA GLN A 10 -62.18 21.24 -12.85
C GLN A 10 -63.15 22.15 -12.08
N ARG A 11 -62.99 22.25 -10.75
CA ARG A 11 -62.93 23.55 -10.05
C ARG A 11 -62.46 23.46 -8.59
N LEU A 12 -61.22 23.93 -8.38
CA LEU A 12 -60.77 24.82 -7.31
C LEU A 12 -61.25 24.59 -5.86
N LEU A 13 -60.31 24.24 -4.97
CA LEU A 13 -60.15 24.87 -3.65
C LEU A 13 -58.65 25.07 -3.34
N LYS A 14 -58.33 26.01 -2.43
CA LYS A 14 -57.00 26.63 -2.24
C LYS A 14 -56.02 25.82 -1.36
N PRO A 15 -54.70 26.07 -1.44
CA PRO A 15 -53.71 25.44 -0.55
C PRO A 15 -53.85 25.91 0.91
N SER A 16 -53.68 24.98 1.84
CA SER A 16 -53.63 25.21 3.29
C SER A 16 -52.23 25.67 3.75
N SER A 17 -52.18 26.41 4.86
CA SER A 17 -50.95 26.97 5.42
C SER A 17 -50.05 25.92 6.09
N PRO A 18 -48.71 26.11 6.13
CA PRO A 18 -47.75 25.14 6.67
C PRO A 18 -47.98 24.73 8.13
N TRP A 19 -48.67 25.55 8.93
CA TRP A 19 -49.06 25.23 10.31
C TRP A 19 -50.01 24.03 10.45
N VAL A 20 -50.77 23.67 9.39
CA VAL A 20 -51.69 22.52 9.44
C VAL A 20 -50.94 21.19 9.30
N LEU A 21 -49.94 21.13 8.42
CA LEU A 21 -49.08 19.95 8.25
C LEU A 21 -48.23 19.67 9.50
N LEU A 22 -47.81 20.72 10.21
CA LEU A 22 -47.09 20.59 11.48
C LEU A 22 -47.99 20.00 12.59
N ALA A 23 -49.28 20.35 12.60
CA ALA A 23 -50.24 19.83 13.57
C ALA A 23 -50.59 18.35 13.33
N GLU A 24 -50.69 17.92 12.07
CA GLU A 24 -50.92 16.50 11.73
C GLU A 24 -49.72 15.61 12.10
N LEU A 25 -48.48 16.08 11.88
CA LEU A 25 -47.27 15.35 12.29
C LEU A 25 -47.16 15.18 13.82
N VAL A 26 -47.47 16.22 14.59
CA VAL A 26 -47.47 16.13 16.08
C VAL A 26 -48.57 15.20 16.59
N ALA A 27 -49.74 15.15 15.93
CA ALA A 27 -50.82 14.25 16.31
C ALA A 27 -50.45 12.76 16.09
N VAL A 28 -49.76 12.43 14.99
CA VAL A 28 -49.28 11.06 14.72
C VAL A 28 -48.24 10.63 15.75
N PHE A 29 -47.31 11.52 16.11
CA PHE A 29 -46.27 11.22 17.11
C PHE A 29 -46.85 10.99 18.52
N ALA A 30 -47.86 11.77 18.91
CA ALA A 30 -48.53 11.63 20.20
C ALA A 30 -49.33 10.31 20.34
N VAL A 31 -49.91 9.82 19.24
CA VAL A 31 -50.63 8.52 19.23
C VAL A 31 -49.64 7.35 19.31
N GLY A 32 -48.49 7.41 18.63
CA GLY A 32 -47.45 6.38 18.71
C GLY A 32 -46.91 6.19 20.12
N PHE A 33 -46.65 7.29 20.84
CA PHE A 33 -46.10 7.24 22.20
C PHE A 33 -47.06 6.60 23.22
N PHE A 34 -48.38 6.79 23.06
CA PHE A 34 -49.38 6.22 23.97
C PHE A 34 -49.70 4.73 23.73
N VAL A 35 -49.40 4.19 22.54
CA VAL A 35 -49.62 2.75 22.25
C VAL A 35 -48.50 1.88 22.81
N SER A 36 -47.27 2.40 22.91
CA SER A 36 -46.11 1.70 23.48
C SER A 36 -46.23 1.46 25.00
N ASP A 37 -46.60 2.49 25.78
CA ASP A 37 -46.72 2.40 27.25
C ASP A 37 -47.85 1.45 27.71
N LEU A 38 -48.89 1.28 26.87
CA LEU A 38 -50.04 0.43 27.20
C LEU A 38 -49.77 -1.07 27.01
N TYR A 39 -48.86 -1.45 26.10
CA TYR A 39 -48.51 -2.87 25.86
C TYR A 39 -47.51 -3.43 26.88
N GLY A 40 -46.74 -2.57 27.58
CA GLY A 40 -45.76 -2.99 28.59
C GLY A 40 -46.32 -3.36 29.97
N ARG A 41 -47.66 -3.30 30.19
CA ARG A 41 -48.27 -3.38 31.54
C ARG A 41 -49.33 -4.46 31.76
N ILE A 42 -49.58 -5.37 30.81
CA ILE A 42 -50.56 -6.46 31.01
C ILE A 42 -50.00 -7.82 30.53
N GLY A 43 -49.53 -8.62 31.50
CA GLY A 43 -49.18 -10.04 31.33
C GLY A 43 -47.75 -10.38 31.79
N SER A 44 -47.53 -11.29 32.74
CA SER A 44 -48.48 -12.03 33.59
C SER A 44 -47.81 -12.48 34.90
N SER A 45 -48.59 -12.58 35.97
CA SER A 45 -48.16 -13.11 37.28
C SER A 45 -48.64 -14.55 37.46
N GLY A 46 -47.75 -15.47 37.86
CA GLY A 46 -48.14 -16.84 38.24
C GLY A 46 -46.98 -17.66 38.82
N ALA A 47 -46.98 -17.88 40.14
CA ALA A 47 -45.99 -18.71 40.85
C ALA A 47 -46.25 -20.21 40.63
N SER A 48 -45.22 -21.07 40.56
CA SER A 48 -44.69 -21.91 41.68
C SER A 48 -43.80 -23.00 41.06
N SER A 49 -42.83 -23.67 41.71
CA SER A 49 -42.16 -23.52 43.02
C SER A 49 -40.95 -24.47 43.07
N VAL A 50 -39.92 -24.21 43.89
CA VAL A 50 -38.78 -25.14 44.11
C VAL A 50 -38.50 -25.28 45.61
N GLU A 51 -38.31 -26.53 46.06
CA GLU A 51 -38.07 -26.89 47.47
C GLU A 51 -36.63 -26.59 47.92
N SER A 52 -36.45 -26.48 49.23
CA SER A 52 -35.19 -26.08 49.85
C SER A 52 -34.24 -27.26 50.11
N ALA A 53 -32.94 -27.05 49.87
CA ALA A 53 -31.87 -27.90 50.41
C ALA A 53 -30.65 -27.05 50.84
N THR A 54 -30.67 -26.65 52.12
CA THR A 54 -29.53 -26.44 53.05
C THR A 54 -28.19 -25.86 52.57
N ALA A 55 -27.74 -24.81 53.27
CA ALA A 55 -26.43 -24.18 53.15
C ALA A 55 -25.25 -25.00 53.70
N GLN A 56 -24.06 -24.75 53.16
CA GLN A 56 -22.75 -24.94 53.80
C GLN A 56 -21.85 -23.74 53.51
N ASP A 57 -20.80 -23.55 54.33
CA ASP A 57 -19.97 -22.34 54.40
C ASP A 57 -19.34 -21.86 53.08
N HIS A 58 -19.30 -20.54 52.91
CA HIS A 58 -18.37 -19.89 51.99
C HIS A 58 -17.03 -19.62 52.70
N ASP A 59 -16.09 -20.56 52.54
CA ASP A 59 -14.67 -20.29 52.77
C ASP A 59 -14.12 -19.37 51.66
N GLN A 60 -13.14 -18.52 51.98
CA GLN A 60 -12.54 -17.60 51.02
C GLN A 60 -11.57 -18.34 50.08
N THR A 61 -12.07 -18.80 48.93
CA THR A 61 -11.23 -19.36 47.87
C THR A 61 -10.71 -18.27 46.94
N SER A 62 -9.43 -17.94 47.10
CA SER A 62 -8.60 -17.35 46.06
C SER A 62 -8.76 -18.12 44.74
N GLY A 63 -8.87 -17.42 43.61
CA GLY A 63 -8.96 -18.04 42.29
C GLY A 63 -7.81 -19.01 42.00
N PRO A 64 -8.00 -20.03 41.13
CA PRO A 64 -7.05 -21.12 40.95
C PRO A 64 -5.70 -20.61 40.42
N GLN A 65 -4.69 -20.63 41.28
CA GLN A 65 -3.33 -20.20 40.97
C GLN A 65 -2.66 -21.25 40.08
N MET A 66 -2.47 -20.92 38.79
CA MET A 66 -1.85 -21.82 37.81
C MET A 66 -0.32 -21.79 37.91
N TRP A 67 0.32 -22.93 37.68
CA TRP A 67 1.77 -23.15 37.78
C TRP A 67 2.34 -23.62 36.43
N THR A 68 3.52 -23.14 36.04
CA THR A 68 4.15 -23.43 34.74
C THR A 68 5.66 -23.67 34.83
N CYS A 69 6.26 -24.29 33.82
CA CYS A 69 7.70 -24.57 33.80
C CYS A 69 8.45 -23.49 33.03
N SER A 70 9.53 -22.95 33.60
CA SER A 70 10.40 -21.94 32.95
C SER A 70 11.00 -22.39 31.62
N MET A 71 11.16 -23.70 31.39
CA MET A 71 11.63 -24.27 30.12
C MET A 71 10.52 -24.83 29.22
N HIS A 72 9.32 -25.05 29.76
CA HIS A 72 8.19 -25.61 29.02
C HIS A 72 6.89 -24.86 29.39
N PRO A 73 6.70 -23.60 28.93
CA PRO A 73 5.57 -22.75 29.35
C PRO A 73 4.18 -23.29 28.95
N GLN A 74 4.17 -24.22 28.00
CA GLN A 74 3.02 -25.02 27.58
C GLN A 74 2.49 -25.97 28.69
N ILE A 75 3.32 -26.36 29.65
CA ILE A 75 2.88 -27.10 30.82
C ILE A 75 2.25 -26.12 31.79
N ARG A 76 0.94 -26.24 32.02
CA ARG A 76 0.19 -25.49 33.03
C ARG A 76 -0.57 -26.46 33.91
N GLN A 77 -0.33 -26.41 35.22
CA GLN A 77 -1.03 -27.24 36.21
C GLN A 77 -1.73 -26.37 37.26
N PRO A 78 -2.87 -26.79 37.82
CA PRO A 78 -3.56 -26.05 38.88
C PRO A 78 -2.85 -26.12 40.24
N ASN A 79 -1.82 -26.96 40.35
CA ASN A 79 -1.09 -27.25 41.59
C ASN A 79 0.43 -27.14 41.34
N PRO A 80 1.24 -26.82 42.37
CA PRO A 80 2.68 -26.96 42.31
C PRO A 80 3.10 -28.43 42.16
N GLY A 81 4.20 -28.67 41.45
CA GLY A 81 4.74 -30.00 41.16
C GLY A 81 5.87 -29.93 40.15
N ASP A 82 6.33 -31.07 39.64
CA ASP A 82 7.45 -31.12 38.68
C ASP A 82 6.95 -31.06 37.23
N CYS A 83 7.71 -30.41 36.35
CA CYS A 83 7.43 -30.42 34.92
C CYS A 83 7.64 -31.83 34.33
N PRO A 84 6.62 -32.50 33.76
CA PRO A 84 6.71 -33.88 33.29
C PRO A 84 7.63 -34.05 32.06
N ILE A 85 8.08 -32.96 31.43
CA ILE A 85 9.02 -32.97 30.30
C ILE A 85 10.49 -32.92 30.77
N CYS A 86 10.81 -32.15 31.82
CA CYS A 86 12.22 -31.88 32.21
C CYS A 86 12.54 -32.07 33.70
N GLY A 87 11.56 -32.41 34.54
CA GLY A 87 11.76 -32.70 35.96
C GLY A 87 12.14 -31.50 36.83
N MET A 88 11.94 -30.27 36.35
CA MET A 88 12.13 -29.05 37.15
C MET A 88 10.80 -28.57 37.75
N ASP A 89 10.86 -28.07 38.97
CA ASP A 89 9.75 -27.45 39.71
C ASP A 89 8.97 -26.45 38.84
N LEU A 90 7.64 -26.55 38.88
CA LEU A 90 6.74 -25.56 38.30
C LEU A 90 6.71 -24.31 39.20
N ILE A 91 6.73 -23.13 38.57
CA ILE A 91 6.66 -21.81 39.20
C ILE A 91 5.26 -21.19 39.01
N PRO A 92 4.75 -20.39 39.95
CA PRO A 92 3.40 -19.84 39.85
C PRO A 92 3.33 -18.76 38.76
N VAL A 93 2.30 -18.81 37.92
CA VAL A 93 2.01 -17.78 36.93
C VAL A 93 1.42 -16.57 37.65
N ALA A 94 2.09 -15.42 37.55
CA ALA A 94 1.59 -14.18 38.13
C ALA A 94 0.37 -13.66 37.35
N THR A 95 -0.76 -13.50 38.04
CA THR A 95 -1.97 -12.86 37.51
C THR A 95 -1.74 -11.35 37.40
N SER A 96 -1.14 -10.88 36.31
CA SER A 96 -1.02 -9.45 36.02
C SER A 96 -2.36 -8.90 35.52
N SER A 97 -2.95 -7.94 36.23
CA SER A 97 -4.18 -7.23 35.85
C SER A 97 -3.93 -6.15 34.78
N GLY A 98 -3.21 -6.50 33.72
CA GLY A 98 -2.93 -5.63 32.58
C GLY A 98 -3.75 -6.02 31.36
N GLY A 99 -4.01 -5.05 30.48
CA GLY A 99 -4.66 -5.27 29.20
C GLY A 99 -3.90 -6.26 28.30
N MET A 100 -4.55 -6.64 27.20
CA MET A 100 -4.13 -7.77 26.36
C MET A 100 -2.72 -7.66 25.75
N ARG A 101 -2.10 -6.47 25.72
CA ARG A 101 -0.72 -6.23 25.25
C ARG A 101 0.16 -5.46 26.25
N THR A 102 -0.18 -5.46 27.53
CA THR A 102 0.53 -4.66 28.54
C THR A 102 1.50 -5.50 29.40
N LEU A 103 2.71 -4.97 29.59
CA LEU A 103 3.77 -5.53 30.44
C LEU A 103 4.14 -4.52 31.54
N THR A 104 4.00 -4.90 32.79
CA THR A 104 4.50 -4.14 33.95
C THR A 104 5.71 -4.87 34.53
N ILE A 105 6.82 -4.15 34.75
CA ILE A 105 8.06 -4.70 35.31
C ILE A 105 8.56 -3.86 36.50
N SER A 106 9.54 -4.36 37.25
CA SER A 106 10.21 -3.55 38.27
C SER A 106 11.27 -2.62 37.66
N PRO A 107 11.61 -1.49 38.30
CA PRO A 107 12.67 -0.59 37.84
C PRO A 107 14.04 -1.25 37.70
N GLU A 108 14.35 -2.27 38.51
CA GLU A 108 15.58 -3.05 38.40
C GLU A 108 15.57 -3.93 37.14
N THR A 109 14.41 -4.52 36.81
CA THR A 109 14.24 -5.31 35.58
C THR A 109 14.33 -4.41 34.34
N GLU A 110 13.77 -3.20 34.37
CA GLU A 110 13.92 -2.21 33.31
C GLU A 110 15.40 -1.87 33.05
N ALA A 111 16.16 -1.58 34.11
CA ALA A 111 17.58 -1.31 34.04
C ALA A 111 18.40 -2.51 33.52
N LEU A 112 18.07 -3.74 33.93
CA LEU A 112 18.69 -4.97 33.43
C LEU A 112 18.33 -5.26 31.96
N MET A 113 17.10 -4.94 31.54
CA MET A 113 16.69 -4.99 30.14
C MET A 113 17.35 -3.88 29.32
N ASN A 114 17.87 -2.83 29.96
CA ASN A 114 18.44 -1.63 29.32
C ASN A 114 17.44 -1.05 28.31
N ILE A 115 16.21 -0.84 28.80
CA ILE A 115 15.15 -0.17 28.05
C ILE A 115 15.48 1.32 27.98
N ALA A 116 15.17 1.95 26.84
CA ALA A 116 15.27 3.40 26.68
C ALA A 116 14.15 3.92 25.78
N SER A 117 13.41 4.90 26.28
CA SER A 117 12.28 5.52 25.59
C SER A 117 12.64 6.91 25.05
N THR A 118 11.83 7.43 24.14
CA THR A 118 11.96 8.76 23.54
C THR A 118 10.57 9.30 23.21
N PRO A 119 10.33 10.61 23.39
CA PRO A 119 9.05 11.21 23.04
C PRO A 119 8.77 11.08 21.53
N VAL A 120 7.51 10.80 21.19
CA VAL A 120 6.99 10.96 19.83
C VAL A 120 6.89 12.46 19.53
N GLU A 121 7.64 12.91 18.53
CA GLU A 121 7.77 14.34 18.18
C GLU A 121 7.12 14.64 16.83
N ARG A 122 6.57 15.86 16.69
CA ARG A 122 6.27 16.44 15.38
C ARG A 122 7.47 17.24 14.87
N ARG A 123 8.20 16.70 13.89
CA ARG A 123 9.39 17.36 13.30
C ARG A 123 9.57 17.03 11.83
N TYR A 124 10.05 18.01 11.05
CA TYR A 124 10.54 17.73 9.70
C TYR A 124 11.77 16.84 9.77
N VAL A 125 11.80 15.83 8.91
CA VAL A 125 12.89 14.86 8.77
C VAL A 125 13.40 14.92 7.34
N SER A 126 14.73 14.89 7.19
CA SER A 126 15.37 14.76 5.88
C SER A 126 15.74 13.30 5.60
N HIS A 127 15.66 12.92 4.33
CA HIS A 127 16.14 11.63 3.87
C HIS A 127 17.33 11.86 2.95
N LYS A 128 18.54 11.48 3.37
CA LYS A 128 19.75 11.57 2.55
C LYS A 128 19.82 10.41 1.56
N ILE A 129 19.83 10.74 0.27
CA ILE A 129 19.84 9.80 -0.84
C ILE A 129 21.20 9.90 -1.54
N PRO A 130 22.14 8.96 -1.26
CA PRO A 130 23.44 8.94 -1.92
C PRO A 130 23.30 8.28 -3.30
N MET A 131 23.68 9.01 -4.34
CA MET A 131 23.79 8.53 -5.70
C MET A 131 25.24 8.54 -6.19
N VAL A 132 25.53 7.68 -7.17
CA VAL A 132 26.79 7.69 -7.91
C VAL A 132 26.52 8.01 -9.37
N GLY A 133 27.51 8.57 -10.05
CA GLY A 133 27.35 8.95 -11.44
C GLY A 133 28.63 9.41 -12.10
N LYS A 134 28.48 10.00 -13.28
CA LYS A 134 29.57 10.64 -14.03
C LYS A 134 29.19 12.01 -14.55
N VAL A 135 30.20 12.85 -14.74
CA VAL A 135 30.10 14.10 -15.50
C VAL A 135 30.01 13.77 -16.99
N ASP A 136 29.22 14.53 -17.74
CA ASP A 136 29.06 14.44 -19.18
C ASP A 136 28.92 15.82 -19.82
N TYR A 137 28.97 15.89 -21.14
CA TYR A 137 28.79 17.14 -21.88
C TYR A 137 27.36 17.64 -21.75
N ASP A 138 27.20 18.97 -21.68
CA ASP A 138 25.89 19.58 -21.93
C ASP A 138 25.62 19.55 -23.44
N GLU A 139 24.77 18.62 -23.90
CA GLU A 139 24.49 18.43 -25.33
C GLU A 139 23.90 19.70 -25.96
N THR A 140 23.21 20.55 -25.19
CA THR A 140 22.66 21.83 -25.70
C THR A 140 23.74 22.88 -25.98
N LYS A 141 24.97 22.62 -25.51
CA LYS A 141 26.15 23.46 -25.66
C LYS A 141 27.23 22.86 -26.59
N LEU A 142 26.87 21.83 -27.35
CA LEU A 142 27.71 21.29 -28.42
C LEU A 142 27.54 22.11 -29.71
N GLY A 143 28.66 22.61 -30.23
CA GLY A 143 28.78 23.25 -31.54
C GLY A 143 29.46 22.32 -32.54
N TYR A 144 28.79 22.00 -33.64
CA TYR A 144 29.35 21.19 -34.72
C TYR A 144 29.93 22.09 -35.82
N ILE A 145 31.18 21.85 -36.21
CA ILE A 145 31.82 22.57 -37.32
C ILE A 145 31.80 21.66 -38.54
N THR A 146 30.96 22.02 -39.51
CA THR A 146 30.76 21.30 -40.78
C THR A 146 31.42 22.03 -41.95
N ALA A 147 31.64 21.33 -43.05
CA ALA A 147 32.04 21.92 -44.31
C ALA A 147 30.84 22.61 -45.00
N TRP A 148 30.97 23.88 -45.36
CA TRP A 148 29.93 24.64 -46.07
C TRP A 148 30.07 24.54 -47.61
N VAL A 149 31.24 24.06 -48.08
CA VAL A 149 31.56 23.77 -49.48
C VAL A 149 32.21 22.40 -49.59
N ALA A 150 32.04 21.73 -50.72
CA ALA A 150 32.82 20.52 -51.00
C ALA A 150 34.28 20.90 -51.35
N GLY A 151 35.25 20.15 -50.82
CA GLY A 151 36.66 20.51 -50.98
C GLY A 151 37.64 19.58 -50.27
N ARG A 152 38.94 19.85 -50.43
CA ARG A 152 40.03 19.15 -49.75
C ARG A 152 40.54 19.97 -48.57
N LEU A 153 40.74 19.33 -47.42
CA LEU A 153 41.27 19.96 -46.22
C LEU A 153 42.79 20.12 -46.35
N ASP A 154 43.25 21.25 -46.88
CA ASP A 154 44.68 21.48 -47.16
C ASP A 154 45.49 21.86 -45.92
N ARG A 155 44.84 22.44 -44.89
CA ARG A 155 45.44 22.64 -43.56
C ARG A 155 44.40 22.64 -42.46
N LEU A 156 44.71 22.06 -41.31
CA LEU A 156 43.96 22.19 -40.07
C LEU A 156 44.74 23.10 -39.12
N PHE A 157 44.14 24.22 -38.72
CA PHE A 157 44.75 25.12 -37.72
C PHE A 157 44.60 24.57 -36.30
N VAL A 158 43.61 23.68 -36.09
CA VAL A 158 43.45 22.89 -34.86
C VAL A 158 43.68 21.42 -35.19
N ASP A 159 44.86 20.91 -34.85
CA ASP A 159 45.36 19.61 -35.27
C ASP A 159 45.17 18.50 -34.22
N PHE A 160 44.80 18.82 -32.98
CA PHE A 160 44.47 17.87 -31.92
C PHE A 160 43.25 18.29 -31.09
N THR A 161 42.66 17.34 -30.35
CA THR A 161 41.52 17.57 -29.45
C THR A 161 41.99 18.09 -28.08
N GLY A 162 41.10 18.76 -27.34
CA GLY A 162 41.41 19.47 -26.09
C GLY A 162 41.87 20.92 -26.29
N VAL A 163 42.00 21.40 -27.54
CA VAL A 163 42.31 22.81 -27.84
C VAL A 163 41.09 23.68 -27.55
N GLN A 164 41.30 24.75 -26.77
CA GLN A 164 40.30 25.80 -26.56
C GLN A 164 40.32 26.77 -27.75
N VAL A 165 39.13 27.07 -28.28
CA VAL A 165 38.91 27.99 -29.41
C VAL A 165 37.88 29.04 -29.04
N ASN A 166 38.03 30.24 -29.61
CA ASN A 166 37.08 31.34 -29.50
C ASN A 166 36.30 31.48 -30.81
N LYS A 167 35.08 32.01 -30.71
CA LYS A 167 34.30 32.39 -31.89
C LYS A 167 35.11 33.34 -32.80
N GLY A 168 35.30 32.94 -34.05
CA GLY A 168 36.12 33.64 -35.04
C GLY A 168 37.55 33.12 -35.21
N ASP A 169 38.02 32.19 -34.37
CA ASP A 169 39.34 31.58 -34.55
C ASP A 169 39.41 30.75 -35.85
N HIS A 170 40.60 30.70 -36.47
CA HIS A 170 40.83 29.94 -37.69
C HIS A 170 40.81 28.44 -37.36
N MET A 171 39.99 27.65 -38.08
CA MET A 171 39.86 26.21 -37.84
C MET A 171 40.45 25.37 -38.98
N VAL A 172 40.05 25.67 -40.21
CA VAL A 172 40.38 24.88 -41.42
C VAL A 172 40.76 25.81 -42.57
N TYR A 173 41.73 25.41 -43.38
CA TYR A 173 41.98 25.95 -44.71
C TYR A 173 41.57 24.88 -45.73
N ILE A 174 40.53 25.16 -46.51
CA ILE A 174 39.93 24.21 -47.46
C ILE A 174 40.11 24.69 -48.90
N TYR A 175 40.61 23.82 -49.77
CA TYR A 175 40.63 24.00 -51.23
C TYR A 175 39.29 23.58 -51.83
N SER A 176 38.60 24.45 -52.58
CA SER A 176 37.29 24.16 -53.17
C SER A 176 37.16 24.68 -54.61
N PRO A 177 37.12 23.77 -55.62
CA PRO A 177 36.85 24.14 -57.02
C PRO A 177 35.46 24.73 -57.23
N GLU A 178 34.47 24.26 -56.46
CA GLU A 178 33.08 24.77 -56.49
C GLU A 178 33.03 26.24 -56.07
N LEU A 179 33.74 26.57 -55.00
CA LEU A 179 33.84 27.94 -54.52
C LEU A 179 34.55 28.85 -55.54
N TYR A 180 35.65 28.40 -56.13
CA TYR A 180 36.35 29.16 -57.19
C TYR A 180 35.41 29.52 -58.34
N ALA A 181 34.61 28.55 -58.81
CA ALA A 181 33.63 28.76 -59.88
C ALA A 181 32.52 29.76 -59.48
N ALA A 182 32.02 29.68 -58.24
CA ALA A 182 31.02 30.61 -57.72
C ALA A 182 31.56 32.05 -57.56
N GLN A 183 32.85 32.22 -57.25
CA GLN A 183 33.50 33.52 -57.18
C GLN A 183 33.69 34.14 -58.58
N GLU A 184 34.14 33.37 -59.57
CA GLU A 184 34.20 33.82 -60.97
C GLU A 184 32.85 34.30 -61.49
N GLU A 185 31.75 33.61 -61.16
CA GLU A 185 30.39 33.99 -61.53
C GLU A 185 29.98 35.37 -60.97
N LEU A 186 30.29 35.65 -59.70
CA LEU A 186 30.08 36.97 -59.10
C LEU A 186 30.97 38.05 -59.76
N ILE A 187 32.26 37.77 -59.97
CA ILE A 187 33.22 38.72 -60.56
C ILE A 187 32.82 39.06 -62.00
N GLN A 188 32.38 38.08 -62.79
CA GLN A 188 31.87 38.30 -64.15
C GLN A 188 30.58 39.13 -64.13
N SER A 189 29.68 38.87 -63.18
CA SER A 189 28.44 39.66 -63.00
C SER A 189 28.74 41.12 -62.62
N LEU A 190 29.75 41.36 -61.77
CA LEU A 190 30.23 42.70 -61.41
C LEU A 190 30.84 43.45 -62.61
N ARG A 191 31.66 42.77 -63.42
CA ARG A 191 32.23 43.34 -64.65
C ARG A 191 31.14 43.69 -65.67
N TYR A 192 30.18 42.79 -65.90
CA TYR A 192 29.04 43.03 -66.78
C TYR A 192 28.20 44.24 -66.33
N ARG A 193 27.93 44.37 -65.02
CA ARG A 193 27.22 45.53 -64.47
C ARG A 193 27.99 46.84 -64.72
N ARG A 194 29.31 46.85 -64.48
CA ARG A 194 30.16 48.02 -64.70
C ARG A 194 30.22 48.46 -66.17
N GLU A 195 30.35 47.51 -67.11
CA GLU A 195 30.33 47.81 -68.56
C GLU A 195 28.98 48.37 -69.02
N ARG A 196 27.88 47.88 -68.43
CA ARG A 196 26.51 48.33 -68.73
C ARG A 196 26.20 49.72 -68.15
N ASP A 197 26.60 49.98 -66.90
CA ASP A 197 26.47 51.32 -66.29
C ASP A 197 27.28 52.37 -67.05
N SER A 198 28.43 51.98 -67.61
CA SER A 198 29.28 52.83 -68.46
C SER A 198 28.62 53.21 -69.81
N SER A 199 27.55 52.53 -70.23
CA SER A 199 26.96 52.66 -71.58
C SER A 199 25.51 53.20 -71.61
N ASN A 200 25.00 53.68 -70.47
CA ASN A 200 23.85 54.59 -70.33
C ASN A 200 22.60 54.24 -71.19
N LYS A 201 22.15 52.98 -71.12
CA LYS A 201 20.87 52.53 -71.70
C LYS A 201 19.97 51.91 -70.63
N GLY A 202 18.96 52.66 -70.20
CA GLY A 202 17.93 52.16 -69.29
C GLY A 202 16.83 51.38 -70.00
N LEU A 203 16.47 50.22 -69.46
CA LEU A 203 15.14 49.96 -68.89
C LEU A 203 15.24 48.76 -67.94
N ALA A 204 14.37 48.70 -66.94
CA ALA A 204 14.29 47.63 -65.96
C ALA A 204 13.72 46.34 -66.55
N ASP A 205 14.41 45.24 -66.29
CA ASP A 205 13.91 43.87 -66.04
C ASP A 205 15.11 42.94 -66.18
N THR A 206 15.93 42.88 -65.13
CA THR A 206 17.11 42.01 -65.11
C THR A 206 17.27 41.51 -63.68
N ILE A 207 17.25 40.19 -63.54
CA ILE A 207 17.65 39.48 -62.32
C ILE A 207 18.96 40.11 -61.86
N ASP A 208 19.04 40.55 -60.60
CA ASP A 208 20.29 41.09 -60.08
C ASP A 208 21.28 39.93 -59.90
N LEU A 209 22.06 39.68 -60.96
CA LEU A 209 23.05 38.60 -61.02
C LEU A 209 24.15 38.81 -59.97
N VAL A 210 24.40 40.06 -59.56
CA VAL A 210 25.36 40.37 -58.50
C VAL A 210 24.79 39.96 -57.15
N GLU A 211 23.54 40.32 -56.82
CA GLU A 211 22.88 39.82 -55.59
C GLU A 211 22.70 38.30 -55.61
N SER A 212 22.44 37.70 -56.77
CA SER A 212 22.35 36.24 -56.94
C SER A 212 23.70 35.57 -56.64
N GLY A 213 24.82 36.14 -57.12
CA GLY A 213 26.18 35.67 -56.82
C GLY A 213 26.58 35.88 -55.37
N ARG A 214 26.22 37.03 -54.77
CA ARG A 214 26.41 37.32 -53.34
C ARG A 214 25.69 36.30 -52.47
N GLU A 215 24.42 36.05 -52.75
CA GLU A 215 23.60 35.09 -52.01
C GLU A 215 24.12 33.66 -52.18
N LYS A 216 24.56 33.27 -53.38
CA LYS A 216 25.22 31.97 -53.61
C LYS A 216 26.47 31.79 -52.76
N LEU A 217 27.37 32.79 -52.72
CA LEU A 217 28.56 32.74 -51.86
C LEU A 217 28.21 32.74 -50.36
N ARG A 218 27.16 33.47 -49.95
CA ARG A 218 26.67 33.48 -48.56
C ARG A 218 26.12 32.12 -48.14
N LEU A 219 25.40 31.43 -49.04
CA LEU A 219 24.90 30.06 -48.81
C LEU A 219 26.03 29.03 -48.76
N LEU A 220 27.11 29.25 -49.51
CA LEU A 220 28.37 28.50 -49.43
C LEU A 220 29.23 28.87 -48.19
N GLY A 221 28.70 29.67 -47.25
CA GLY A 221 29.30 29.93 -45.94
C GLY A 221 30.32 31.06 -45.87
N LEU A 222 30.44 31.88 -46.93
CA LEU A 222 31.30 33.06 -46.87
C LEU A 222 30.64 34.17 -46.05
N THR A 223 31.42 34.81 -45.18
CA THR A 223 30.99 36.01 -44.46
C THR A 223 30.82 37.18 -45.41
N GLN A 224 29.98 38.16 -45.04
CA GLN A 224 29.80 39.39 -45.82
C GLN A 224 31.12 40.14 -46.04
N GLN A 225 32.06 40.06 -45.08
CA GLN A 225 33.39 40.64 -45.23
C GLN A 225 34.20 39.90 -46.31
N GLN A 226 34.25 38.56 -46.29
CA GLN A 226 34.94 37.78 -47.32
C GLN A 226 34.35 38.02 -48.72
N ILE A 227 33.02 38.14 -48.83
CA ILE A 227 32.37 38.49 -50.10
C ILE A 227 32.83 39.88 -50.55
N ALA A 228 32.77 40.89 -49.69
CA ALA A 228 33.22 42.26 -50.02
C ALA A 228 34.71 42.33 -50.39
N GLU A 229 35.56 41.51 -49.77
CA GLU A 229 36.98 41.38 -50.13
C GLU A 229 37.16 40.80 -51.54
N ILE A 230 36.38 39.78 -51.94
CA ILE A 230 36.36 39.23 -53.31
C ILE A 230 35.89 40.29 -54.32
N GLU A 231 34.85 41.08 -53.99
CA GLU A 231 34.36 42.16 -54.87
C GLU A 231 35.40 43.26 -55.08
N GLN A 232 36.20 43.59 -54.06
CA GLN A 232 37.27 44.58 -54.13
C GLN A 232 38.52 44.07 -54.86
N GLN A 233 38.86 42.79 -54.70
CA GLN A 233 40.05 42.20 -55.32
C GLN A 233 39.85 41.81 -56.79
N GLU A 234 38.60 41.58 -57.22
CA GLU A 234 38.22 41.12 -58.56
C GLU A 234 38.98 39.87 -59.04
N LYS A 235 39.40 39.02 -58.10
CA LYS A 235 40.12 37.78 -58.33
C LYS A 235 39.52 36.67 -57.46
N PRO A 236 39.21 35.50 -58.02
CA PRO A 236 38.80 34.35 -57.24
C PRO A 236 39.97 33.79 -56.42
N THR A 237 39.65 33.24 -55.25
CA THR A 237 40.51 32.32 -54.48
C THR A 237 39.98 30.90 -54.58
N ASP A 238 40.88 29.94 -54.75
CA ASP A 238 40.60 28.50 -54.72
C ASP A 238 40.57 27.93 -53.29
N HIS A 239 40.99 28.73 -52.30
CA HIS A 239 41.00 28.37 -50.88
C HIS A 239 40.12 29.28 -50.01
N LEU A 240 39.59 28.72 -48.93
CA LEU A 240 38.78 29.40 -47.91
C LEU A 240 39.27 29.03 -46.50
N THR A 241 39.23 29.99 -45.57
CA THR A 241 39.34 29.69 -44.14
C THR A 241 37.94 29.51 -43.54
N ILE A 242 37.69 28.36 -42.91
CA ILE A 242 36.52 28.13 -42.05
C ILE A 242 36.89 28.56 -40.62
N TYR A 243 36.03 29.36 -40.00
CA TYR A 243 36.21 29.89 -38.65
C TYR A 243 35.31 29.18 -37.62
N ALA A 244 35.67 29.26 -36.34
CA ALA A 244 34.87 28.75 -35.25
C ALA A 244 33.55 29.56 -35.10
N PRO A 245 32.35 28.93 -35.18
CA PRO A 245 31.08 29.64 -35.04
C PRO A 245 30.73 29.98 -33.59
N THR A 246 31.34 29.27 -32.63
CA THR A 246 31.18 29.44 -31.17
C THR A 246 32.53 29.27 -30.48
N SER A 247 32.64 29.77 -29.25
CA SER A 247 33.76 29.47 -28.36
C SER A 247 33.53 28.13 -27.64
N GLY A 248 34.61 27.43 -27.27
CA GLY A 248 34.56 26.19 -26.50
C GLY A 248 35.87 25.40 -26.62
N ILE A 249 35.81 24.10 -26.30
CA ILE A 249 36.94 23.16 -26.42
C ILE A 249 36.64 22.15 -27.52
N VAL A 250 37.59 21.89 -28.42
CA VAL A 250 37.44 20.87 -29.47
C VAL A 250 37.52 19.48 -28.86
N ILE A 251 36.40 18.76 -28.81
CA ILE A 251 36.34 17.42 -28.18
C ILE A 251 36.57 16.30 -29.20
N ASP A 252 36.10 16.48 -30.43
CA ASP A 252 36.33 15.55 -31.55
C ASP A 252 36.98 16.25 -32.74
N LYS A 253 37.84 15.51 -33.44
CA LYS A 253 38.35 15.84 -34.77
C LYS A 253 38.10 14.64 -35.68
N LEU A 254 37.10 14.74 -36.55
CA LEU A 254 36.62 13.64 -37.40
C LEU A 254 37.36 13.53 -38.75
N LYS A 255 38.21 14.52 -39.07
CA LYS A 255 38.93 14.62 -40.35
C LYS A 255 40.41 14.94 -40.16
N GLN A 256 41.20 14.65 -41.19
CA GLN A 256 42.64 14.87 -41.25
C GLN A 256 43.01 15.79 -42.43
N GLU A 257 44.21 16.36 -42.38
CA GLU A 257 44.76 17.08 -43.54
C GLU A 257 44.90 16.13 -44.74
N GLY A 258 44.49 16.59 -45.91
CA GLY A 258 44.40 15.80 -47.14
C GLY A 258 43.04 15.16 -47.41
N ASP A 259 42.15 15.05 -46.41
CA ASP A 259 40.80 14.50 -46.59
C ASP A 259 39.97 15.35 -47.56
N TYR A 260 39.10 14.70 -48.34
CA TYR A 260 38.02 15.36 -49.07
C TYR A 260 36.74 15.33 -48.25
N VAL A 261 36.07 16.47 -48.14
CA VAL A 261 34.78 16.63 -47.46
C VAL A 261 33.69 17.11 -48.42
N LYS A 262 32.44 16.75 -48.10
CA LYS A 262 31.23 17.22 -48.78
C LYS A 262 30.54 18.31 -47.95
N THR A 263 29.72 19.13 -48.59
CA THR A 263 28.86 20.09 -47.89
C THR A 263 27.97 19.39 -46.86
N GLY A 264 27.95 19.93 -45.63
CA GLY A 264 27.27 19.35 -44.46
C GLY A 264 28.10 18.34 -43.67
N GLU A 265 29.25 17.89 -44.16
CA GLU A 265 30.08 16.88 -43.48
C GLU A 265 30.82 17.49 -42.28
N GLN A 266 30.76 16.80 -41.13
CA GLN A 266 31.32 17.28 -39.86
C GLN A 266 32.85 17.10 -39.82
N ILE A 267 33.54 18.15 -39.37
CA ILE A 267 35.00 18.23 -39.24
C ILE A 267 35.40 18.17 -37.77
N TYR A 268 34.73 18.97 -36.92
CA TYR A 268 34.97 19.03 -35.48
C TYR A 268 33.68 19.04 -34.66
N THR A 269 33.80 18.59 -33.41
CA THR A 269 32.83 18.88 -32.32
C THR A 269 33.49 19.82 -31.31
N VAL A 270 32.81 20.89 -30.91
CA VAL A 270 33.25 21.87 -29.92
C VAL A 270 32.25 21.89 -28.75
N ALA A 271 32.72 21.89 -27.51
CA ALA A 271 31.87 21.95 -26.32
C ALA A 271 32.16 23.17 -25.44
N ASP A 272 31.13 23.90 -25.01
CA ASP A 272 31.24 24.86 -23.89
C ASP A 272 31.12 24.13 -22.55
N LEU A 273 32.24 23.96 -21.85
CA LEU A 273 32.30 23.26 -20.55
C LEU A 273 32.04 24.15 -19.33
N ASN A 274 31.62 25.42 -19.50
CA ASN A 274 31.26 26.31 -18.37
C ASN A 274 30.03 25.82 -17.58
N GLN A 275 29.27 24.89 -18.16
CA GLN A 275 28.23 24.09 -17.50
C GLN A 275 28.42 22.65 -17.96
N VAL A 276 28.22 21.70 -17.05
CA VAL A 276 28.27 20.27 -17.37
C VAL A 276 26.99 19.60 -16.90
N TRP A 277 26.67 18.47 -17.53
CA TRP A 277 25.65 17.57 -17.02
C TRP A 277 26.29 16.55 -16.09
N VAL A 278 25.58 16.19 -15.04
CA VAL A 278 25.95 15.08 -14.17
C VAL A 278 24.83 14.04 -14.27
N HIS A 279 25.18 12.86 -14.77
CA HIS A 279 24.28 11.72 -14.86
C HIS A 279 24.48 10.81 -13.65
N LEU A 280 23.51 10.87 -12.74
CA LEU A 280 23.41 10.05 -11.54
C LEU A 280 22.52 8.84 -11.81
N ASP A 281 22.82 7.74 -11.14
CA ASP A 281 21.97 6.53 -11.13
C ASP A 281 21.22 6.46 -9.78
N ALA A 282 19.90 6.62 -9.83
CA ALA A 282 19.00 6.51 -8.67
C ALA A 282 18.34 5.13 -8.61
N TYR A 283 18.26 4.50 -7.44
CA TYR A 283 17.58 3.21 -7.31
C TYR A 283 16.04 3.36 -7.34
N GLU A 284 15.36 2.31 -7.80
CA GLU A 284 13.89 2.23 -7.86
C GLU A 284 13.19 2.59 -6.53
N ALA A 285 13.80 2.21 -5.40
CA ALA A 285 13.29 2.49 -4.05
C ALA A 285 13.41 3.97 -3.63
N ASP A 286 14.30 4.75 -4.26
CA ASP A 286 14.57 6.15 -3.91
C ASP A 286 13.73 7.14 -4.73
N LEU A 287 13.18 6.70 -5.87
CA LEU A 287 12.34 7.52 -6.76
C LEU A 287 11.16 8.23 -6.07
N PRO A 288 10.48 7.66 -5.05
CA PRO A 288 9.43 8.36 -4.30
C PRO A 288 9.89 9.70 -3.71
N TRP A 289 11.19 9.88 -3.49
CA TRP A 289 11.79 11.06 -2.87
C TRP A 289 12.44 12.05 -3.86
N ILE A 290 12.64 11.65 -5.12
CA ILE A 290 13.37 12.42 -6.12
C ILE A 290 12.39 13.21 -7.01
N ARG A 291 12.63 14.51 -7.19
CA ARG A 291 11.76 15.44 -7.93
C ARG A 291 12.57 16.39 -8.82
N TYR A 292 11.95 16.87 -9.90
CA TYR A 292 12.54 17.87 -10.78
C TYR A 292 12.85 19.18 -10.04
N GLY A 293 14.03 19.75 -10.22
CA GLY A 293 14.42 21.03 -9.62
C GLY A 293 15.03 20.97 -8.21
N GLN A 294 15.05 19.80 -7.55
CA GLN A 294 15.71 19.65 -6.24
C GLN A 294 17.18 20.06 -6.33
N ASP A 295 17.66 20.71 -5.27
CA ASP A 295 19.10 20.93 -5.09
C ASP A 295 19.83 19.61 -4.82
N VAL A 296 21.00 19.47 -5.45
CA VAL A 296 21.87 18.29 -5.37
C VAL A 296 23.29 18.76 -5.04
N THR A 297 23.90 18.14 -4.04
CA THR A 297 25.31 18.40 -3.69
C THR A 297 26.17 17.31 -4.30
N VAL A 298 27.04 17.68 -5.25
CA VAL A 298 27.93 16.80 -5.99
C VAL A 298 29.36 16.93 -5.46
N THR A 299 30.03 15.81 -5.24
CA THR A 299 31.43 15.72 -4.80
C THR A 299 32.21 14.77 -5.70
N THR A 300 33.53 14.92 -5.78
CA THR A 300 34.40 14.04 -6.58
C THR A 300 35.72 13.77 -5.88
N GLU A 301 36.24 12.57 -6.06
CA GLU A 301 37.52 12.14 -5.49
C GLU A 301 38.72 12.92 -6.10
N ALA A 302 38.52 13.57 -7.25
CA ALA A 302 39.51 14.46 -7.85
C ALA A 302 39.74 15.76 -7.08
N TYR A 303 38.74 16.23 -6.30
CA TYR A 303 38.81 17.45 -5.49
C TYR A 303 38.18 17.21 -4.10
N PRO A 304 38.85 16.45 -3.21
CA PRO A 304 38.29 16.08 -1.91
C PRO A 304 37.97 17.32 -1.04
N GLY A 305 36.73 17.37 -0.53
CA GLY A 305 36.24 18.47 0.30
C GLY A 305 35.74 19.70 -0.46
N GLU A 306 35.76 19.69 -1.80
CA GLU A 306 35.02 20.67 -2.59
C GLU A 306 33.62 20.14 -2.94
N GLU A 307 32.60 20.96 -2.71
CA GLU A 307 31.20 20.69 -3.07
C GLU A 307 30.79 21.52 -4.29
N PHE A 308 30.09 20.87 -5.22
CA PHE A 308 29.52 21.47 -6.43
C PHE A 308 28.00 21.32 -6.36
N HIS A 309 27.27 22.42 -6.31
CA HIS A 309 25.80 22.37 -6.25
C HIS A 309 25.18 22.46 -7.65
N GLY A 310 24.12 21.70 -7.88
CA GLY A 310 23.34 21.73 -9.11
C GLY A 310 21.87 21.39 -8.85
N ARG A 311 21.03 21.47 -9.89
CA ARG A 311 19.61 21.10 -9.80
C ARG A 311 19.23 19.96 -10.74
N ILE A 312 18.32 19.10 -10.29
CA ILE A 312 17.78 18.01 -11.12
C ILE A 312 17.05 18.61 -12.33
N SER A 313 17.55 18.34 -13.53
CA SER A 313 17.04 18.87 -14.81
C SER A 313 16.29 17.84 -15.65
N PHE A 314 16.43 16.56 -15.34
CA PHE A 314 15.68 15.49 -15.98
C PHE A 314 15.71 14.22 -15.12
N ILE A 315 14.59 13.50 -15.07
CA ILE A 315 14.50 12.16 -14.50
C ILE A 315 14.02 11.26 -15.63
N GLN A 316 14.78 10.22 -15.97
CA GLN A 316 14.47 9.38 -17.13
C GLN A 316 13.15 8.62 -16.89
N PRO A 317 12.18 8.63 -17.82
CA PRO A 317 10.88 7.99 -17.62
C PRO A 317 10.92 6.46 -17.75
N VAL A 318 12.09 5.87 -18.01
CA VAL A 318 12.30 4.44 -18.23
C VAL A 318 13.41 3.95 -17.30
N LEU A 319 13.10 2.91 -16.52
CA LEU A 319 14.05 2.19 -15.68
C LEU A 319 15.04 1.38 -16.53
N ASN A 320 16.32 1.38 -16.16
CA ASN A 320 17.31 0.48 -16.74
C ASN A 320 17.11 -0.94 -16.17
N ASP A 321 16.77 -1.89 -17.03
CA ASP A 321 16.45 -3.27 -16.68
C ASP A 321 17.61 -4.04 -16.01
N LYS A 322 18.85 -3.78 -16.47
CA LYS A 322 20.07 -4.46 -15.99
C LYS A 322 20.55 -3.96 -14.65
N THR A 323 20.38 -2.67 -14.36
CA THR A 323 20.90 -2.02 -13.15
C THR A 323 19.82 -1.74 -12.11
N ARG A 324 18.53 -1.80 -12.49
CA ARG A 324 17.38 -1.37 -11.66
C ARG A 324 17.52 0.08 -11.17
N THR A 325 18.12 0.94 -11.99
CA THR A 325 18.26 2.37 -11.73
C THR A 325 17.58 3.24 -12.80
N VAL A 326 17.20 4.45 -12.40
CA VAL A 326 16.76 5.52 -13.29
C VAL A 326 17.89 6.54 -13.40
N LYS A 327 18.19 7.02 -14.61
CA LYS A 327 19.12 8.14 -14.75
C LYS A 327 18.47 9.45 -14.35
N VAL A 328 19.12 10.13 -13.41
CA VAL A 328 18.79 11.49 -12.96
C VAL A 328 19.89 12.41 -13.51
N ARG A 329 19.50 13.40 -14.32
CA ARG A 329 20.42 14.42 -14.83
C ARG A 329 20.36 15.65 -13.95
N VAL A 330 21.53 16.17 -13.61
CA VAL A 330 21.72 17.40 -12.83
C VAL A 330 22.49 18.41 -13.66
N ASN A 331 22.00 19.65 -13.73
CA ASN A 331 22.74 20.77 -14.33
C ASN A 331 23.71 21.32 -13.27
N VAL A 332 25.03 21.29 -13.54
CA VAL A 332 26.06 21.76 -12.61
C VAL A 332 26.90 22.87 -13.24
N PRO A 333 26.94 24.09 -12.65
CA PRO A 333 27.84 25.16 -13.09
C PRO A 333 29.32 24.76 -12.92
N ASN A 334 30.13 25.02 -13.95
CA ASN A 334 31.54 24.61 -14.01
C ASN A 334 32.43 25.74 -14.54
N SER A 335 32.21 26.98 -14.07
CA SER A 335 32.97 28.17 -14.47
C SER A 335 34.48 28.07 -14.19
N GLY A 336 34.89 27.22 -13.25
CA GLY A 336 36.30 26.92 -12.96
C GLY A 336 36.92 25.82 -13.83
N GLY A 337 36.16 25.16 -14.71
CA GLY A 337 36.64 24.05 -15.54
C GLY A 337 37.16 22.83 -14.77
N LYS A 338 36.78 22.68 -13.49
CA LYS A 338 37.28 21.63 -12.60
C LYS A 338 36.64 20.28 -12.92
N LEU A 339 35.32 20.26 -13.08
CA LEU A 339 34.58 19.08 -13.49
C LEU A 339 34.87 18.82 -14.97
N LYS A 340 35.45 17.67 -15.28
CA LYS A 340 35.72 17.23 -16.65
C LYS A 340 34.76 16.09 -17.00
N PRO A 341 34.28 16.01 -18.25
CA PRO A 341 33.53 14.87 -18.75
C PRO A 341 34.21 13.53 -18.42
N ASP A 342 33.39 12.51 -18.19
CA ASP A 342 33.75 11.17 -17.72
C ASP A 342 34.43 11.08 -16.32
N MET A 343 34.54 12.19 -15.57
CA MET A 343 34.86 12.09 -14.14
C MET A 343 33.73 11.41 -13.36
N PHE A 344 34.09 10.47 -12.48
CA PHE A 344 33.17 9.92 -11.50
C PHE A 344 32.85 10.94 -10.41
N VAL A 345 31.59 10.93 -9.96
CA VAL A 345 31.08 11.77 -8.88
C VAL A 345 30.21 10.96 -7.94
N ARG A 346 30.15 11.40 -6.68
CA ARG A 346 29.07 11.06 -5.75
C ARG A 346 28.17 12.28 -5.63
N ALA A 347 26.89 12.07 -5.40
CA ALA A 347 25.96 13.16 -5.21
C ALA A 347 24.93 12.79 -4.13
N ASP A 348 24.61 13.74 -3.28
CA ASP A 348 23.58 13.59 -2.26
C ASP A 348 22.40 14.51 -2.58
N VAL A 349 21.20 13.97 -2.43
CA VAL A 349 19.96 14.76 -2.39
C VAL A 349 19.35 14.57 -1.00
N GLU A 350 18.94 15.66 -0.36
CA GLU A 350 18.41 15.65 1.01
C GLU A 350 17.00 16.28 1.08
N PRO A 351 15.98 15.68 0.43
CA PRO A 351 14.60 16.13 0.57
C PRO A 351 14.15 16.17 2.03
N GLN A 352 13.40 17.21 2.38
CA GLN A 352 12.59 17.21 3.59
C GLN A 352 11.26 16.50 3.32
N VAL A 353 10.69 15.87 4.34
CA VAL A 353 9.43 15.14 4.24
C VAL A 353 8.35 15.85 5.06
N ALA A 354 7.23 16.17 4.40
CA ALA A 354 6.05 16.79 5.01
C ALA A 354 5.02 15.74 5.47
N GLU A 355 3.95 16.21 6.14
CA GLU A 355 2.82 15.36 6.53
C GLU A 355 2.18 14.67 5.30
N GLY A 356 1.90 13.37 5.45
CA GLY A 356 1.55 12.47 4.34
C GLY A 356 2.72 11.87 3.56
N GLY A 357 3.98 12.05 3.98
CA GLY A 357 5.13 11.39 3.34
C GLY A 357 5.56 11.97 2.00
N ARG A 358 5.14 13.20 1.70
CA ARG A 358 5.42 13.90 0.44
C ARG A 358 6.68 14.75 0.56
N VAL A 359 7.38 14.92 -0.56
CA VAL A 359 8.62 15.71 -0.66
C VAL A 359 8.33 17.21 -0.52
N MET A 360 9.10 17.86 0.35
CA MET A 360 9.15 19.30 0.52
C MET A 360 10.56 19.81 0.21
N ASP A 361 10.64 20.93 -0.51
CA ASP A 361 11.86 21.69 -0.69
C ASP A 361 11.58 23.16 -0.30
N PRO A 362 12.11 23.65 0.84
CA PRO A 362 11.95 25.03 1.27
C PRO A 362 12.49 26.07 0.27
N SER A 363 13.42 25.68 -0.62
CA SER A 363 13.94 26.56 -1.66
C SER A 363 12.94 26.78 -2.80
N LEU A 364 11.96 25.89 -2.98
CA LEU A 364 10.97 25.92 -4.06
C LEU A 364 9.54 26.21 -3.59
N ALA A 365 9.24 26.06 -2.29
CA ALA A 365 7.92 26.30 -1.72
C ALA A 365 7.38 27.70 -2.08
N GLY A 366 6.20 27.77 -2.70
CA GLY A 366 5.55 29.01 -3.12
C GLY A 366 6.13 29.66 -4.39
N LYS A 367 7.16 29.07 -5.01
CA LYS A 367 7.86 29.66 -6.16
C LYS A 367 7.39 29.11 -7.51
N TRP A 368 7.79 29.82 -8.56
CA TRP A 368 7.52 29.51 -9.96
C TRP A 368 8.81 29.05 -10.65
N ILE A 369 8.77 27.89 -11.28
CA ILE A 369 9.93 27.22 -11.90
C ILE A 369 9.64 26.95 -13.38
N SER A 370 10.66 26.96 -14.25
CA SER A 370 10.47 26.57 -15.65
C SER A 370 10.44 25.05 -15.78
N PRO A 371 9.48 24.45 -16.51
CA PRO A 371 9.47 23.00 -16.80
C PRO A 371 10.67 22.50 -17.61
N MET A 372 11.41 23.42 -18.26
CA MET A 372 12.52 23.10 -19.16
C MET A 372 13.90 23.53 -18.62
N HIS A 373 13.94 24.43 -17.64
CA HIS A 373 15.14 25.10 -17.15
C HIS A 373 15.08 25.19 -15.61
N PRO A 374 15.53 24.16 -14.86
CA PRO A 374 15.35 24.09 -13.41
C PRO A 374 16.10 25.21 -12.66
N GLU A 375 17.14 25.77 -13.27
CA GLU A 375 17.86 26.95 -12.78
C GLU A 375 17.02 28.24 -12.77
N ILE A 376 15.92 28.31 -13.53
CA ILE A 376 15.04 29.48 -13.59
C ILE A 376 13.89 29.33 -12.59
N VAL A 377 14.10 29.88 -11.39
CA VAL A 377 13.11 29.96 -10.30
C VAL A 377 12.84 31.43 -9.96
N LYS A 378 11.55 31.82 -9.91
CA LYS A 378 11.08 33.18 -9.58
C LYS A 378 10.03 33.14 -8.48
N ASN A 379 9.88 34.25 -7.74
CA ASN A 379 8.87 34.37 -6.68
C ASN A 379 7.45 34.69 -7.21
N GLU A 380 7.35 35.09 -8.48
CA GLU A 380 6.11 35.56 -9.12
C GLU A 380 5.87 34.83 -10.44
N PRO A 381 4.60 34.70 -10.89
CA PRO A 381 4.30 34.16 -12.21
C PRO A 381 4.92 35.00 -13.32
N GLY A 382 5.37 34.34 -14.38
CA GLY A 382 6.00 35.00 -15.52
C GLY A 382 6.52 33.98 -16.52
N ASN A 383 7.45 34.40 -17.38
CA ASN A 383 8.08 33.54 -18.38
C ASN A 383 9.53 33.20 -18.01
N CYS A 384 10.01 32.09 -18.54
CA CYS A 384 11.40 31.65 -18.48
C CYS A 384 12.29 32.57 -19.34
N ASP A 385 13.42 33.00 -18.80
CA ASP A 385 14.33 33.94 -19.47
C ASP A 385 15.15 33.29 -20.60
N ILE A 386 15.16 31.95 -20.67
CA ILE A 386 15.90 31.17 -21.67
C ILE A 386 15.01 30.80 -22.87
N CYS A 387 13.85 30.18 -22.63
CA CYS A 387 12.95 29.71 -23.70
C CYS A 387 11.64 30.50 -23.87
N GLY A 388 11.35 31.48 -23.00
CA GLY A 388 10.12 32.27 -23.06
C GLY A 388 8.83 31.53 -22.65
N MET A 389 8.88 30.23 -22.34
CA MET A 389 7.71 29.48 -21.85
C MET A 389 7.20 30.02 -20.50
N PRO A 390 5.90 29.95 -20.22
CA PRO A 390 5.36 30.24 -18.89
C PRO A 390 6.02 29.39 -17.82
N LEU A 391 6.33 30.00 -16.68
CA LEU A 391 6.73 29.28 -15.47
C LEU A 391 5.50 28.60 -14.86
N VAL A 392 5.72 27.45 -14.22
CA VAL A 392 4.70 26.72 -13.48
C VAL A 392 4.94 26.85 -11.98
N ARG A 393 3.87 26.75 -11.20
CA ARG A 393 3.95 26.62 -9.74
C ARG A 393 4.76 25.37 -9.39
N ALA A 394 5.79 25.47 -8.56
CA ALA A 394 6.64 24.33 -8.20
C ALA A 394 5.82 23.14 -7.67
N GLU A 395 4.70 23.42 -7.01
CA GLU A 395 3.75 22.46 -6.49
C GLU A 395 3.19 21.50 -7.57
N THR A 396 3.06 21.95 -8.83
CA THR A 396 2.61 21.08 -9.93
C THR A 396 3.65 20.02 -10.33
N LEU A 397 4.89 20.13 -9.85
CA LEU A 397 5.97 19.17 -10.07
C LEU A 397 6.08 18.13 -8.93
N GLY A 398 5.06 18.04 -8.07
CA GLY A 398 4.98 17.05 -7.00
C GLY A 398 5.64 17.45 -5.69
N TYR A 399 5.86 18.75 -5.47
CA TYR A 399 6.22 19.33 -4.17
C TYR A 399 4.98 19.77 -3.41
N VAL A 400 5.02 19.67 -2.08
CA VAL A 400 3.93 20.16 -1.23
C VAL A 400 4.24 21.56 -0.72
N THR A 401 3.22 22.42 -0.73
CA THR A 401 3.27 23.72 -0.05
C THR A 401 2.97 23.55 1.43
N PRO A 402 3.65 24.32 2.30
CA PRO A 402 3.07 24.65 3.59
C PRO A 402 1.86 25.57 3.38
N ASN A 403 0.70 25.01 3.01
CA ASN A 403 -0.59 25.60 3.35
C ASN A 403 -0.68 25.67 4.89
N ALA A 404 -1.38 26.65 5.46
CA ALA A 404 -1.39 26.86 6.92
C ALA A 404 -1.75 25.60 7.74
N ASP A 405 -2.54 24.68 7.17
CA ASP A 405 -2.92 23.42 7.79
C ASP A 405 -2.02 22.22 7.44
N GLU A 406 -1.36 22.19 6.26
CA GLU A 406 -0.40 21.15 5.83
C GLU A 406 1.06 21.50 6.18
N ALA A 407 1.30 22.69 6.73
CA ALA A 407 2.59 23.15 7.27
C ALA A 407 2.93 22.54 8.64
N LYS A 408 2.15 21.58 9.12
CA LYS A 408 2.43 20.87 10.38
C LYS A 408 3.56 19.87 10.12
N PRO A 409 4.60 19.85 10.96
CA PRO A 409 5.63 18.83 10.84
C PRO A 409 5.02 17.44 11.12
N PRO A 410 5.43 16.40 10.37
CA PRO A 410 4.87 15.06 10.54
C PRO A 410 5.19 14.49 11.92
N LEU A 411 4.29 13.67 12.44
CA LEU A 411 4.55 12.84 13.61
C LEU A 411 5.59 11.77 13.22
N VAL A 412 6.68 11.67 13.97
CA VAL A 412 7.76 10.73 13.68
C VAL A 412 8.24 9.98 14.91
N ILE A 413 8.77 8.78 14.67
CA ILE A 413 9.48 7.96 15.66
C ILE A 413 10.83 7.51 15.11
N PRO A 414 11.86 7.32 15.97
CA PRO A 414 13.12 6.70 15.57
C PRO A 414 12.86 5.33 14.95
N TYR A 415 13.57 4.99 13.88
CA TYR A 415 13.33 3.74 13.14
C TYR A 415 13.52 2.49 14.01
N SER A 416 14.32 2.57 15.08
CA SER A 416 14.58 1.48 16.02
C SER A 416 13.42 1.18 16.96
N ALA A 417 12.45 2.09 17.11
CA ALA A 417 11.29 1.89 17.98
C ALA A 417 10.29 0.90 17.39
N ALA A 418 10.10 0.92 16.07
CA ALA A 418 9.14 0.09 15.37
C ALA A 418 9.68 -1.32 15.07
N LEU A 419 8.95 -2.34 15.51
CA LEU A 419 9.10 -3.73 15.07
C LEU A 419 8.18 -3.95 13.86
N VAL A 420 8.75 -4.15 12.67
CA VAL A 420 8.01 -4.28 11.42
C VAL A 420 8.07 -5.73 10.91
N THR A 421 6.92 -6.37 10.75
CA THR A 421 6.79 -7.73 10.18
C THR A 421 5.84 -7.75 8.99
N GLY A 422 6.43 -7.59 7.79
CA GLY A 422 5.75 -7.69 6.51
C GLY A 422 4.72 -6.58 6.28
N ARG A 423 3.52 -6.74 6.86
CA ARG A 423 2.39 -5.80 6.76
C ARG A 423 2.07 -5.08 8.07
N ARG A 424 2.60 -5.54 9.21
CA ARG A 424 2.31 -5.01 10.55
C ARG A 424 3.49 -4.21 11.07
N ALA A 425 3.22 -3.17 11.84
CA ALA A 425 4.21 -2.42 12.60
C ALA A 425 3.73 -2.26 14.05
N ILE A 426 4.57 -2.66 15.00
CA ILE A 426 4.26 -2.58 16.43
C ILE A 426 5.33 -1.74 17.12
N VAL A 427 4.90 -0.90 18.05
CA VAL A 427 5.74 -0.13 18.97
C VAL A 427 5.34 -0.44 20.40
N TYR A 428 6.30 -0.28 21.31
CA TYR A 428 6.01 -0.30 22.74
C TYR A 428 5.95 1.13 23.25
N VAL A 429 4.79 1.50 23.81
CA VAL A 429 4.55 2.79 24.46
C VAL A 429 4.71 2.61 25.96
N GLU A 430 5.55 3.41 26.58
CA GLU A 430 5.67 3.51 28.03
C GLU A 430 4.50 4.36 28.56
N LEU A 431 3.64 3.75 29.38
CA LEU A 431 2.45 4.42 29.91
C LEU A 431 2.83 5.41 31.01
N PRO A 432 2.13 6.57 31.09
CA PRO A 432 2.34 7.52 32.18
C PRO A 432 1.99 6.89 33.52
N VAL A 433 2.72 7.28 34.57
CA VAL A 433 2.46 6.76 35.93
C VAL A 433 1.25 7.49 36.53
N MET A 434 0.34 6.73 37.15
CA MET A 434 -0.85 7.24 37.84
C MET A 434 -0.46 8.24 38.95
N PRO A 435 -1.21 9.34 39.16
CA PRO A 435 -0.87 10.31 40.20
C PRO A 435 -1.01 9.72 41.61
N ASP A 436 -0.11 10.15 42.52
CA ASP A 436 -0.06 9.67 43.89
C ASP A 436 -1.38 9.91 44.64
N GLY A 437 -1.86 8.87 45.33
CA GLY A 437 -3.04 8.94 46.20
C GLY A 437 -4.41 8.81 45.52
N VAL A 438 -4.51 8.88 44.18
CA VAL A 438 -5.79 8.77 43.45
C VAL A 438 -6.46 7.41 43.72
N GLU A 439 -5.72 6.32 43.50
CA GLU A 439 -6.16 4.95 43.72
C GLU A 439 -6.49 4.69 45.21
N THR A 440 -5.69 5.22 46.13
CA THR A 440 -5.94 5.10 47.58
C THR A 440 -7.22 5.83 48.01
N ALA A 441 -7.48 7.02 47.46
CA ALA A 441 -8.69 7.78 47.76
C ALA A 441 -9.93 7.13 47.13
N PHE A 442 -9.81 6.51 45.95
CA PHE A 442 -10.88 5.71 45.35
C PHE A 442 -11.24 4.50 46.23
N GLN A 443 -10.25 3.72 46.65
CA GLN A 443 -10.44 2.57 47.56
C GLN A 443 -11.09 2.98 48.89
N GLY A 444 -10.77 4.19 49.39
CA GLY A 444 -11.43 4.76 50.57
C GLY A 444 -12.94 4.97 50.41
N ILE A 445 -13.44 5.23 49.20
CA ILE A 445 -14.89 5.32 48.94
C ILE A 445 -15.54 3.94 49.00
N GLY A 446 -14.90 2.92 48.41
CA GLY A 446 -15.36 1.53 48.48
C GLY A 446 -15.50 1.04 49.92
N ALA A 447 -14.46 1.21 50.73
CA ALA A 447 -14.48 0.86 52.16
C ALA A 447 -15.61 1.58 52.93
N ALA A 448 -15.82 2.88 52.67
CA ALA A 448 -16.90 3.63 53.32
C ALA A 448 -18.32 3.14 52.91
N LEU A 449 -18.48 2.63 51.69
CA LEU A 449 -19.74 2.05 51.21
C LEU A 449 -20.04 0.70 51.87
N ASP A 450 -19.01 -0.11 52.13
CA ASP A 450 -19.12 -1.40 52.82
C ASP A 450 -19.42 -1.24 54.32
N GLU A 451 -18.85 -0.21 54.97
CA GLU A 451 -19.19 0.17 56.34
C GLU A 451 -20.63 0.71 56.50
N GLY A 452 -21.30 1.08 55.40
CA GLY A 452 -22.72 1.43 55.38
C GLY A 452 -23.06 2.85 55.89
N SER A 453 -22.07 3.71 56.06
CA SER A 453 -22.21 5.03 56.70
C SER A 453 -22.20 6.17 55.68
N LEU A 454 -23.35 6.80 55.46
CA LEU A 454 -23.51 7.89 54.48
C LEU A 454 -22.60 9.10 54.77
N GLU A 455 -22.24 9.35 56.03
CA GLU A 455 -21.35 10.45 56.42
C GLU A 455 -19.90 10.15 56.03
N GLN A 456 -19.42 8.92 56.29
CA GLN A 456 -18.09 8.48 55.89
C GLN A 456 -17.96 8.41 54.36
N VAL A 457 -19.01 7.99 53.65
CA VAL A 457 -19.03 7.98 52.17
C VAL A 457 -18.88 9.39 51.60
N ARG A 458 -19.64 10.37 52.11
CA ARG A 458 -19.50 11.77 51.67
C ARG A 458 -18.10 12.33 51.97
N GLN A 459 -17.51 11.96 53.12
CA GLN A 459 -16.15 12.35 53.48
C GLN A 459 -15.11 11.70 52.56
N ALA A 460 -15.27 10.44 52.18
CA ALA A 460 -14.39 9.75 51.23
C ALA A 460 -14.45 10.41 49.84
N PHE A 461 -15.63 10.77 49.35
CA PHE A 461 -15.78 11.57 48.12
C PHE A 461 -15.19 12.98 48.22
N ASP A 462 -15.16 13.58 49.42
CA ASP A 462 -14.50 14.87 49.66
C ASP A 462 -12.98 14.77 49.55
N VAL A 463 -12.39 13.73 50.15
CA VAL A 463 -10.97 13.38 50.02
C VAL A 463 -10.62 13.08 48.55
N PHE A 464 -11.39 12.22 47.87
CA PHE A 464 -11.15 11.87 46.47
C PHE A 464 -11.17 13.10 45.55
N SER A 465 -12.19 13.95 45.65
CA SER A 465 -12.23 15.22 44.91
C SER A 465 -11.05 16.14 45.24
N THR A 466 -10.56 16.17 46.48
CA THR A 466 -9.39 16.98 46.84
C THR A 466 -8.12 16.44 46.16
N VAL A 467 -8.00 15.13 45.99
CA VAL A 467 -6.88 14.51 45.25
C VAL A 467 -6.96 14.81 43.75
N LEU A 468 -8.16 14.82 43.15
CA LEU A 468 -8.35 15.18 41.74
C LEU A 468 -7.88 16.62 41.42
N ASP A 469 -8.03 17.55 42.36
CA ASP A 469 -7.59 18.94 42.22
C ASP A 469 -6.05 19.12 42.29
N HIS A 470 -5.27 18.05 42.54
CA HIS A 470 -3.80 18.13 42.57
C HIS A 470 -3.22 18.14 41.14
N PRO A 471 -2.29 19.07 40.82
CA PRO A 471 -1.68 19.15 39.50
C PRO A 471 -0.75 17.96 39.23
N TYR A 472 -0.73 17.47 38.00
CA TYR A 472 0.20 16.41 37.57
C TYR A 472 1.64 16.92 37.58
N ASP A 473 2.43 16.53 38.59
CA ASP A 473 3.78 17.05 38.87
C ASP A 473 4.91 16.04 38.56
N GLN A 474 4.74 15.22 37.52
CA GLN A 474 5.82 14.36 37.03
C GLN A 474 6.66 15.05 35.92
N PRO A 475 7.99 14.83 35.87
CA PRO A 475 8.85 15.42 34.85
C PRO A 475 8.57 14.88 33.44
N GLY A 476 8.66 15.76 32.44
CA GLY A 476 8.91 15.37 31.04
C GLY A 476 7.70 15.08 30.13
N SER A 477 6.50 14.87 30.67
CA SER A 477 5.35 14.38 29.88
C SER A 477 4.21 15.39 29.72
N GLY A 478 4.38 16.31 28.76
CA GLY A 478 3.31 17.24 28.35
C GLY A 478 2.04 16.54 27.84
N TYR A 479 2.17 15.29 27.37
CA TYR A 479 1.08 14.36 27.08
C TYR A 479 0.34 13.91 28.35
N ALA A 480 1.07 13.34 29.32
CA ALA A 480 0.47 12.76 30.54
C ALA A 480 -0.30 13.79 31.36
N ARG A 481 0.16 15.05 31.41
CA ARG A 481 -0.61 16.13 32.05
C ARG A 481 -1.95 16.36 31.35
N ARG A 482 -1.97 16.51 30.00
CA ARG A 482 -3.23 16.69 29.24
C ARG A 482 -4.16 15.48 29.38
N LEU A 483 -3.61 14.28 29.50
CA LEU A 483 -4.37 13.06 29.72
C LEU A 483 -4.98 13.05 31.13
N TRP A 484 -4.18 13.36 32.16
CA TRP A 484 -4.66 13.48 33.53
C TRP A 484 -5.76 14.55 33.66
N ASP A 485 -5.54 15.75 33.13
CA ASP A 485 -6.51 16.85 33.19
C ASP A 485 -7.88 16.41 32.62
N ARG A 486 -7.87 15.67 31.50
CA ARG A 486 -9.08 15.08 30.88
C ARG A 486 -9.82 14.11 31.80
N TYR A 487 -9.10 13.20 32.47
CA TYR A 487 -9.71 12.23 33.39
C TYR A 487 -10.14 12.87 34.72
N ALA A 488 -9.39 13.85 35.23
CA ALA A 488 -9.74 14.62 36.41
C ALA A 488 -11.07 15.39 36.19
N ASP A 489 -11.23 16.04 35.04
CA ASP A 489 -12.49 16.68 34.62
C ASP A 489 -13.67 15.69 34.57
N LEU A 490 -13.46 14.48 34.02
CA LEU A 490 -14.48 13.43 33.96
C LEU A 490 -14.88 12.89 35.36
N LEU A 491 -13.91 12.80 36.28
CA LEU A 491 -14.12 12.33 37.65
C LEU A 491 -14.71 13.41 38.57
N ALA A 492 -14.50 14.70 38.29
CA ALA A 492 -14.90 15.81 39.14
C ALA A 492 -16.42 15.91 39.36
N GLU A 493 -17.24 15.75 38.33
CA GLU A 493 -18.71 15.83 38.46
C GLU A 493 -19.30 14.67 39.29
N PRO A 494 -18.97 13.39 39.01
CA PRO A 494 -19.29 12.27 39.91
C PRO A 494 -18.77 12.45 41.34
N ALA A 495 -17.54 12.93 41.54
CA ALA A 495 -16.99 13.13 42.88
C ALA A 495 -17.78 14.21 43.67
N LEU A 496 -18.14 15.33 43.03
CA LEU A 496 -18.97 16.38 43.61
C LEU A 496 -20.41 15.92 43.90
N ALA A 497 -20.98 15.05 43.05
CA ALA A 497 -22.26 14.39 43.32
C ALA A 497 -22.14 13.48 44.56
N GLY A 498 -21.04 12.72 44.66
CA GLY A 498 -20.69 11.85 45.78
C GLY A 498 -20.68 12.56 47.14
N LYS A 499 -20.20 13.82 47.21
CA LYS A 499 -20.27 14.65 48.43
C LYS A 499 -21.70 14.99 48.88
N ARG A 500 -22.69 14.88 47.99
CA ARG A 500 -24.07 15.39 48.17
C ARG A 500 -25.15 14.30 48.25
N VAL A 501 -24.78 13.03 48.02
CA VAL A 501 -25.70 11.88 48.02
C VAL A 501 -26.55 11.83 49.28
N GLN A 502 -27.86 11.56 49.13
CA GLN A 502 -28.83 11.54 50.23
C GLN A 502 -29.18 10.12 50.69
N SER A 503 -28.80 9.10 49.92
CA SER A 503 -29.06 7.69 50.24
C SER A 503 -27.89 6.77 49.86
N MET A 504 -27.77 5.61 50.54
CA MET A 504 -26.75 4.61 50.20
C MET A 504 -26.96 4.00 48.79
N SER A 505 -28.19 3.95 48.29
CA SER A 505 -28.47 3.53 46.91
C SER A 505 -27.92 4.50 45.88
N GLU A 506 -28.13 5.81 46.09
CA GLU A 506 -27.58 6.88 45.25
C GLU A 506 -26.05 6.90 45.31
N ALA A 507 -25.48 6.70 46.50
CA ALA A 507 -24.04 6.59 46.69
C ALA A 507 -23.42 5.43 45.90
N LYS A 508 -24.05 4.25 45.89
CA LYS A 508 -23.61 3.11 45.08
C LYS A 508 -23.70 3.38 43.58
N THR A 509 -24.74 4.09 43.12
CA THR A 509 -24.85 4.50 41.71
C THR A 509 -23.76 5.49 41.31
N VAL A 510 -23.43 6.48 42.16
CA VAL A 510 -22.34 7.41 41.90
C VAL A 510 -20.98 6.71 41.91
N TYR A 511 -20.75 5.80 42.88
CA TYR A 511 -19.52 5.02 42.94
C TYR A 511 -19.32 4.14 41.71
N ALA A 512 -20.32 3.41 41.23
CA ALA A 512 -20.21 2.60 40.01
C ALA A 512 -19.83 3.46 38.77
N ARG A 513 -20.28 4.72 38.72
CA ARG A 513 -19.88 5.66 37.65
C ARG A 513 -18.43 6.13 37.81
N VAL A 514 -17.94 6.34 39.02
CA VAL A 514 -16.52 6.63 39.30
C VAL A 514 -15.64 5.42 38.99
N GLU A 515 -16.05 4.23 39.41
CA GLU A 515 -15.39 2.94 39.17
C GLU A 515 -15.20 2.69 37.66
N THR A 516 -16.24 2.91 36.85
CA THR A 516 -16.17 2.82 35.37
C THR A 516 -15.10 3.76 34.78
N ILE A 517 -14.94 4.98 35.32
CA ILE A 517 -13.95 5.95 34.83
C ILE A 517 -12.55 5.61 35.37
N MET A 518 -12.45 5.08 36.60
CA MET A 518 -11.20 4.60 37.19
C MET A 518 -10.66 3.36 36.47
N ASP A 519 -11.52 2.47 35.99
CA ASP A 519 -11.10 1.32 35.17
C ASP A 519 -10.52 1.79 33.83
N ALA A 520 -11.17 2.74 33.15
CA ALA A 520 -10.61 3.37 31.95
C ALA A 520 -9.29 4.12 32.23
N LEU A 521 -9.14 4.76 33.39
CA LEU A 521 -7.89 5.39 33.82
C LEU A 521 -6.76 4.35 34.02
N ARG A 522 -7.06 3.16 34.55
CA ARG A 522 -6.08 2.07 34.74
C ARG A 522 -5.64 1.40 33.44
N GLU A 523 -6.40 1.55 32.34
CA GLU A 523 -5.96 1.11 31.01
C GLU A 523 -4.91 2.06 30.41
N GLU A 524 -4.99 3.37 30.71
CA GLU A 524 -4.07 4.38 30.16
C GLU A 524 -2.92 4.82 31.08
N PHE A 525 -2.96 4.49 32.39
CA PHE A 525 -1.91 4.81 33.35
C PHE A 525 -1.30 3.56 34.00
N GLY A 526 0.04 3.51 34.04
CA GLY A 526 0.80 2.51 34.78
C GLY A 526 0.75 2.72 36.31
N PRO A 527 0.93 1.66 37.12
CA PRO A 527 0.92 1.78 38.57
C PRO A 527 2.18 2.45 39.11
N ILE A 528 2.06 3.08 40.28
CA ILE A 528 3.12 3.88 40.88
C ILE A 528 4.37 3.02 41.17
N GLY A 529 5.52 3.46 40.65
CA GLY A 529 6.82 2.83 40.89
C GLY A 529 7.09 1.55 40.08
N GLN A 530 6.23 1.20 39.12
CA GLN A 530 6.45 0.06 38.21
C GLN A 530 6.24 0.52 36.76
N PRO A 531 7.30 0.62 35.93
CA PRO A 531 7.14 0.99 34.52
C PRO A 531 6.26 -0.03 33.79
N THR A 532 5.32 0.49 33.00
CA THR A 532 4.35 -0.28 32.23
C THR A 532 4.48 0.05 30.75
N PHE A 533 4.57 -0.98 29.90
CA PHE A 533 4.73 -0.88 28.46
C PHE A 533 3.54 -1.53 27.75
N GLU A 534 2.95 -0.84 26.79
CA GLU A 534 1.84 -1.30 25.97
C GLU A 534 2.29 -1.54 24.52
N GLY A 535 2.06 -2.75 24.00
CA GLY A 535 2.33 -3.09 22.60
C GLY A 535 1.24 -2.61 21.66
N ARG A 536 1.43 -1.44 21.04
CA ARG A 536 0.47 -0.84 20.09
C ARG A 536 0.83 -1.14 18.65
N GLU A 537 -0.19 -1.47 17.87
CA GLU A 537 -0.09 -1.63 16.41
C GLU A 537 -0.38 -0.29 15.73
N ILE A 538 0.51 0.12 14.83
CA ILE A 538 0.54 1.48 14.28
C ILE A 538 0.64 1.47 12.76
N VAL A 539 0.13 2.52 12.12
CA VAL A 539 0.25 2.69 10.67
C VAL A 539 1.44 3.59 10.39
N LEU A 540 2.52 2.99 9.86
CA LEU A 540 3.71 3.71 9.44
C LEU A 540 3.54 4.30 8.04
N GLY A 541 3.98 5.54 7.89
CA GLY A 541 4.31 6.13 6.60
C GLY A 541 5.71 5.73 6.13
N PRO A 542 6.20 6.34 5.04
CA PRO A 542 7.49 5.98 4.47
C PRO A 542 8.66 6.35 5.41
N ARG A 543 9.76 5.58 5.31
CA ARG A 543 10.96 5.78 6.14
C ARG A 543 11.79 6.96 5.63
N ALA A 544 11.95 8.00 6.44
CA ALA A 544 12.79 9.15 6.15
C ALA A 544 14.11 9.05 6.95
N GLY A 545 15.10 8.36 6.36
CA GLY A 545 16.42 8.17 6.96
C GLY A 545 16.39 7.38 8.27
N ASN A 546 16.58 8.06 9.40
CA ASN A 546 16.59 7.45 10.74
C ASN A 546 15.22 7.45 11.44
N PHE A 547 14.17 7.88 10.75
CA PHE A 547 12.82 7.99 11.31
C PHE A 547 11.80 7.29 10.41
N TYR A 548 10.74 6.76 11.02
CA TYR A 548 9.49 6.52 10.32
C TYR A 548 8.55 7.69 10.56
N LEU A 549 7.79 8.07 9.53
CA LEU A 549 6.57 8.83 9.72
C LEU A 549 5.50 7.92 10.34
N VAL A 550 4.68 8.47 11.22
CA VAL A 550 3.52 7.79 11.78
C VAL A 550 2.27 8.44 11.23
N TRP A 551 1.38 7.64 10.63
CA TRP A 551 0.08 8.10 10.14
C TRP A 551 -1.00 7.92 11.22
N HIS A 552 -1.02 6.79 11.92
CA HIS A 552 -2.01 6.49 12.95
C HIS A 552 -1.44 5.62 14.08
N GLY A 553 -2.02 5.71 15.28
CA GLY A 553 -1.75 4.82 16.41
C GLY A 553 -0.80 5.37 17.49
N LEU A 554 -0.36 6.62 17.38
CA LEU A 554 0.41 7.35 18.40
C LEU A 554 -0.03 8.82 18.49
N GLU A 555 0.16 9.44 19.64
CA GLU A 555 -0.01 10.87 19.91
C GLU A 555 1.33 11.60 20.18
N GLU A 556 1.33 12.93 20.02
CA GLU A 556 2.51 13.75 20.27
C GLU A 556 2.83 13.88 21.77
N GLY A 557 4.04 13.47 22.15
CA GLY A 557 4.53 13.44 23.53
C GLY A 557 4.32 12.10 24.25
N GLU A 558 3.77 11.07 23.59
CA GLU A 558 3.85 9.70 24.10
C GLU A 558 5.30 9.22 24.11
N MET A 559 5.65 8.28 24.99
CA MET A 559 7.01 7.76 25.13
C MET A 559 7.12 6.41 24.43
N VAL A 560 7.87 6.33 23.32
CA VAL A 560 8.10 5.08 22.58
C VAL A 560 9.46 4.47 22.90
N VAL A 561 9.47 3.16 23.14
CA VAL A 561 10.69 2.39 23.44
C VAL A 561 11.56 2.26 22.18
N THR A 562 12.74 2.89 22.22
CA THR A 562 13.73 2.89 21.13
C THR A 562 14.82 1.82 21.28
N GLN A 563 15.02 1.31 22.49
CA GLN A 563 15.94 0.24 22.83
C GLN A 563 15.27 -0.71 23.84
N GLY A 564 15.42 -2.03 23.65
CA GLY A 564 14.81 -3.03 24.52
C GLY A 564 13.43 -3.53 24.08
N ASN A 565 12.83 -2.94 23.04
CA ASN A 565 11.54 -3.36 22.45
C ASN A 565 11.44 -4.86 22.14
N PHE A 566 12.47 -5.49 21.58
CA PHE A 566 12.47 -6.95 21.36
C PHE A 566 12.48 -7.77 22.66
N LYS A 567 13.08 -7.25 23.75
CA LYS A 567 13.05 -7.92 25.06
C LYS A 567 11.66 -7.80 25.70
N ILE A 568 10.98 -6.67 25.53
CA ILE A 568 9.59 -6.45 25.95
C ILE A 568 8.66 -7.40 25.19
N ASP A 569 8.81 -7.49 23.86
CA ASP A 569 8.05 -8.42 23.01
C ASP A 569 8.22 -9.88 23.43
N ALA A 570 9.47 -10.30 23.68
CA ALA A 570 9.79 -11.64 24.16
C ALA A 570 9.20 -11.95 25.54
N GLU A 571 9.21 -10.99 26.48
CA GLU A 571 8.63 -11.16 27.81
C GLU A 571 7.08 -11.24 27.75
N ILE A 572 6.44 -10.41 26.92
CA ILE A 572 4.99 -10.49 26.63
C ILE A 572 4.64 -11.85 26.03
N GLN A 573 5.46 -12.36 25.11
CA GLN A 573 5.31 -13.69 24.52
C GLN A 573 5.51 -14.82 25.56
N ILE A 574 6.48 -14.71 26.48
CA ILE A 574 6.68 -15.65 27.59
C ILE A 574 5.48 -15.67 28.53
N GLN A 575 4.88 -14.51 28.79
CA GLN A 575 3.60 -14.38 29.52
C GLN A 575 2.38 -14.88 28.72
N ALA A 576 2.60 -15.36 27.49
CA ALA A 576 1.58 -15.83 26.54
C ALA A 576 0.53 -14.78 26.16
N LYS A 577 0.86 -13.49 26.32
CA LYS A 577 0.05 -12.36 25.85
C LYS A 577 0.29 -12.14 24.35
N PRO A 578 -0.69 -11.63 23.60
CA PRO A 578 -0.50 -11.14 22.24
C PRO A 578 0.75 -10.27 22.07
N SER A 579 1.62 -10.69 21.16
CA SER A 579 2.91 -10.05 20.84
C SER A 579 3.04 -9.85 19.33
N MET A 580 4.19 -9.33 18.89
CA MET A 580 4.49 -9.17 17.46
C MET A 580 4.58 -10.53 16.75
N MET A 581 5.18 -11.54 17.40
CA MET A 581 5.37 -12.89 16.84
C MET A 581 4.18 -13.84 17.08
N THR A 582 3.36 -13.62 18.10
CA THR A 582 2.14 -14.40 18.40
C THR A 582 0.94 -13.46 18.55
N PRO A 583 0.23 -13.11 17.45
CA PRO A 583 -0.78 -12.05 17.43
C PRO A 583 -2.02 -12.35 18.28
N GLU A 584 -2.36 -13.63 18.42
CA GLU A 584 -3.50 -14.14 19.21
C GLU A 584 -3.14 -14.42 20.68
N GLY A 585 -1.85 -14.33 21.03
CA GLY A 585 -1.33 -14.84 22.30
C GLY A 585 -1.19 -16.37 22.29
N GLY A 586 -0.75 -16.94 23.41
CA GLY A 586 -0.43 -18.36 23.50
C GLY A 586 0.96 -18.71 22.96
N GLY A 587 1.84 -19.25 23.82
CA GLY A 587 3.13 -19.79 23.40
C GLY A 587 2.97 -21.14 22.71
N GLY A 588 2.88 -21.17 21.38
CA GLY A 588 2.71 -22.38 20.58
C GLY A 588 3.47 -22.33 19.25
N GLY A 589 4.76 -22.71 19.27
CA GLY A 589 5.64 -22.61 18.09
C GLY A 589 6.87 -23.52 18.19
N GLY A 590 6.70 -24.77 18.63
CA GLY A 590 7.78 -25.73 18.75
C GLY A 590 8.20 -26.30 17.39
N HIS A 591 9.27 -25.76 16.79
CA HIS A 591 9.96 -26.39 15.68
C HIS A 591 10.81 -27.55 16.17
N ASP A 592 10.39 -28.78 15.89
CA ASP A 592 11.12 -29.99 16.30
C ASP A 592 12.23 -30.35 15.29
N HIS A 593 13.44 -30.52 15.79
CA HIS A 593 14.62 -30.89 15.00
C HIS A 593 15.07 -32.32 15.33
N GLY A 594 14.61 -33.28 14.53
CA GLY A 594 15.39 -34.47 14.20
C GLY A 594 14.88 -35.82 14.71
N GLY A 595 14.47 -36.65 13.74
CA GLY A 595 14.88 -38.05 13.71
C GLY A 595 14.06 -39.07 14.50
N SER A 596 13.51 -40.04 13.75
CA SER A 596 13.05 -41.38 14.19
C SER A 596 11.70 -41.50 14.93
N SER A 597 10.64 -41.60 14.11
CA SER A 597 9.59 -42.63 14.19
C SER A 597 9.14 -43.12 15.57
N LYS A 598 8.07 -42.49 16.10
CA LYS A 598 7.05 -43.18 16.92
C LYS A 598 5.64 -42.74 16.52
N LYS A 599 4.69 -43.68 16.66
CA LYS A 599 3.29 -43.54 16.22
C LYS A 599 2.57 -42.41 16.95
N LYS A 600 1.84 -41.59 16.18
CA LYS A 600 0.77 -40.70 16.71
C LYS A 600 -0.42 -41.58 17.18
N PRO A 601 -1.11 -41.24 18.28
CA PRO A 601 -2.41 -41.82 18.60
C PRO A 601 -3.46 -41.38 17.58
N SER A 602 -4.51 -42.19 17.47
CA SER A 602 -5.63 -42.03 16.53
C SER A 602 -6.64 -40.96 16.94
N GLY A 603 -7.21 -40.28 15.94
CA GLY A 603 -8.65 -40.03 15.83
C GLY A 603 -9.31 -39.07 16.83
N ASP A 604 -10.02 -38.08 16.27
CA ASP A 604 -11.06 -37.28 16.91
C ASP A 604 -10.64 -36.37 18.09
N GLU A 605 -10.31 -35.10 17.78
CA GLU A 605 -10.79 -33.90 18.48
C GLU A 605 -10.15 -32.60 17.92
N HIS A 606 -10.47 -32.27 16.66
CA HIS A 606 -10.31 -30.90 16.12
C HIS A 606 -11.60 -30.45 15.42
N ALA A 607 -12.71 -30.49 16.17
CA ALA A 607 -13.82 -29.59 15.88
C ALA A 607 -13.35 -28.16 16.22
N GLY A 608 -13.44 -27.24 15.27
CA GLY A 608 -13.13 -25.84 15.53
C GLY A 608 -14.04 -25.26 16.62
N HIS A 609 -13.53 -24.33 17.42
CA HIS A 609 -14.38 -23.51 18.28
C HIS A 609 -15.19 -22.53 17.41
N THR A 610 -16.29 -23.01 16.82
CA THR A 610 -17.25 -22.18 16.11
C THR A 610 -17.81 -21.15 17.08
N MET A 611 -17.51 -19.87 16.82
CA MET A 611 -18.01 -18.76 17.62
C MET A 611 -19.55 -18.76 17.60
N THR A 612 -20.15 -18.91 18.78
CA THR A 612 -21.61 -19.06 18.89
C THR A 612 -22.27 -17.68 18.87
N LEU A 613 -22.67 -17.23 17.68
CA LEU A 613 -23.34 -15.93 17.51
C LEU A 613 -24.82 -15.98 17.94
N PRO A 614 -25.36 -14.91 18.53
CA PRO A 614 -26.79 -14.77 18.79
C PRO A 614 -27.61 -14.83 17.48
N ALA A 615 -28.67 -15.62 17.46
CA ALA A 615 -29.48 -15.84 16.24
C ALA A 615 -30.08 -14.55 15.64
N GLU A 616 -30.35 -13.55 16.48
CA GLU A 616 -30.84 -12.22 16.06
C GLU A 616 -29.77 -11.46 15.26
N PHE A 617 -28.52 -11.45 15.74
CA PHE A 617 -27.38 -10.88 15.03
C PHE A 617 -27.10 -11.64 13.71
N SER A 618 -27.14 -12.98 13.74
CA SER A 618 -26.95 -13.81 12.53
C SER A 618 -28.03 -13.57 11.45
N ASN A 619 -29.23 -13.12 11.83
CA ASN A 619 -30.26 -12.73 10.86
C ASN A 619 -29.96 -11.35 10.25
N GLN A 620 -29.55 -10.37 11.06
CA GLN A 620 -29.16 -9.03 10.59
C GLN A 620 -27.98 -9.10 9.59
N ILE A 621 -26.99 -9.97 9.83
CA ILE A 621 -25.90 -10.17 8.88
C ILE A 621 -26.37 -10.83 7.58
N ARG A 622 -27.38 -11.70 7.59
CA ARG A 622 -27.95 -12.27 6.36
C ARG A 622 -28.64 -11.21 5.50
N GLU A 623 -29.26 -10.21 6.11
CA GLU A 623 -29.83 -9.06 5.41
C GLU A 623 -28.73 -8.15 4.81
N LEU A 624 -27.62 -7.97 5.54
CA LEU A 624 -26.43 -7.28 5.05
C LEU A 624 -25.74 -8.00 3.87
N GLU A 625 -25.65 -9.35 3.92
CA GLU A 625 -25.15 -10.15 2.80
C GLU A 625 -26.02 -10.00 1.54
N ALA A 626 -27.35 -10.00 1.69
CA ALA A 626 -28.27 -9.78 0.57
C ALA A 626 -28.17 -8.36 -0.03
N ALA A 627 -27.79 -7.35 0.77
CA ALA A 627 -27.47 -6.02 0.27
C ALA A 627 -26.14 -6.00 -0.50
N TYR A 628 -25.12 -6.71 -0.01
CA TYR A 628 -23.83 -6.88 -0.73
C TYR A 628 -24.00 -7.60 -2.08
N GLU A 629 -24.86 -8.62 -2.17
CA GLU A 629 -25.16 -9.31 -3.44
C GLU A 629 -25.81 -8.37 -4.47
N GLN A 630 -26.65 -7.43 -4.02
CA GLN A 630 -27.21 -6.39 -4.90
C GLN A 630 -26.14 -5.41 -5.39
N VAL A 631 -25.16 -5.03 -4.56
CA VAL A 631 -24.00 -4.24 -5.02
C VAL A 631 -23.23 -5.02 -6.09
N ALA A 632 -22.94 -6.31 -5.85
CA ALA A 632 -22.21 -7.15 -6.80
C ALA A 632 -22.93 -7.28 -8.16
N GLN A 633 -24.24 -7.56 -8.16
CA GLN A 633 -25.04 -7.66 -9.38
C GLN A 633 -25.04 -6.33 -10.16
N VAL A 634 -25.17 -5.20 -9.46
CA VAL A 634 -25.25 -3.87 -10.08
C VAL A 634 -23.91 -3.39 -10.63
N VAL A 635 -22.78 -3.81 -10.05
CA VAL A 635 -21.45 -3.59 -10.61
C VAL A 635 -21.27 -4.32 -11.95
N GLU A 636 -21.80 -5.54 -12.09
CA GLU A 636 -21.80 -6.27 -13.37
C GLU A 636 -22.62 -5.55 -14.46
N GLU A 637 -23.66 -4.79 -14.09
CA GLU A 637 -24.43 -3.96 -15.04
C GLU A 637 -23.67 -2.71 -15.53
N SER A 638 -22.52 -2.37 -14.94
CA SER A 638 -21.66 -1.23 -15.32
C SER A 638 -22.37 0.15 -15.32
N ASP A 639 -23.33 0.36 -14.41
CA ASP A 639 -24.13 1.59 -14.30
C ASP A 639 -23.82 2.34 -12.99
N LEU A 640 -22.95 3.35 -13.07
CA LEU A 640 -22.47 4.12 -11.92
C LEU A 640 -23.60 4.70 -11.05
N SER A 641 -24.72 5.12 -11.64
CA SER A 641 -25.84 5.70 -10.88
C SER A 641 -26.58 4.65 -10.07
N LYS A 642 -26.64 3.41 -10.54
CA LYS A 642 -27.17 2.29 -9.76
C LYS A 642 -26.15 1.83 -8.72
N ILE A 643 -24.87 1.76 -9.07
CA ILE A 643 -23.80 1.32 -8.15
C ILE A 643 -23.73 2.22 -6.92
N THR A 644 -23.67 3.54 -7.10
CA THR A 644 -23.69 4.50 -5.98
C THR A 644 -24.96 4.38 -5.13
N THR A 645 -26.11 4.09 -5.76
CA THR A 645 -27.38 3.83 -5.06
C THR A 645 -27.37 2.52 -4.26
N SER A 646 -26.80 1.43 -4.79
CA SER A 646 -26.73 0.15 -4.07
C SER A 646 -25.71 0.19 -2.93
N PHE A 647 -24.59 0.90 -3.08
CA PHE A 647 -23.67 1.19 -1.97
C PHE A 647 -24.34 2.00 -0.85
N ALA A 648 -25.16 3.01 -1.18
CA ALA A 648 -25.94 3.76 -0.19
C ALA A 648 -26.99 2.89 0.53
N GLN A 649 -27.58 1.89 -0.14
CA GLN A 649 -28.48 0.91 0.48
C GLN A 649 -27.70 -0.07 1.38
N PHE A 650 -26.51 -0.48 0.98
CA PHE A 650 -25.62 -1.30 1.80
C PHE A 650 -25.16 -0.56 3.07
N ASP A 651 -24.78 0.71 2.98
CA ASP A 651 -24.45 1.60 4.10
C ASP A 651 -25.61 1.69 5.12
N GLN A 652 -26.85 1.84 4.62
CA GLN A 652 -28.05 1.87 5.44
C GLN A 652 -28.30 0.53 6.17
N MET A 653 -28.10 -0.61 5.49
CA MET A 653 -28.26 -1.94 6.11
C MET A 653 -27.17 -2.23 7.12
N LEU A 654 -25.92 -1.85 6.83
CA LEU A 654 -24.79 -1.97 7.76
C LEU A 654 -25.02 -1.18 9.04
N SER A 655 -25.51 0.06 8.91
CA SER A 655 -25.86 0.95 10.02
C SER A 655 -27.04 0.44 10.87
N ALA A 656 -27.85 -0.48 10.34
CA ALA A 656 -28.99 -1.07 11.05
C ALA A 656 -28.63 -2.33 11.88
N VAL A 657 -27.42 -2.88 11.71
CA VAL A 657 -26.98 -4.07 12.47
C VAL A 657 -26.61 -3.68 13.91
N ASP A 658 -27.34 -4.24 14.88
CA ASP A 658 -27.11 -4.01 16.30
C ASP A 658 -25.94 -4.86 16.84
N GLY A 659 -24.74 -4.32 16.66
CA GLY A 659 -23.51 -4.85 17.25
C GLY A 659 -23.48 -4.87 18.79
N SER A 660 -24.47 -4.29 19.48
CA SER A 660 -24.53 -4.29 20.94
C SER A 660 -24.99 -5.63 21.54
N ILE A 661 -25.64 -6.48 20.72
CA ILE A 661 -26.07 -7.85 21.06
C ILE A 661 -24.86 -8.79 21.24
N LEU A 662 -23.71 -8.46 20.64
CA LEU A 662 -22.48 -9.23 20.75
C LEU A 662 -21.69 -8.94 22.04
N THR A 663 -20.99 -9.96 22.53
CA THR A 663 -20.08 -9.87 23.69
C THR A 663 -18.69 -10.42 23.37
N GLY A 664 -17.69 -10.04 24.18
CA GLY A 664 -16.30 -10.52 24.04
C GLY A 664 -15.71 -10.29 22.65
N HIS A 665 -14.97 -11.29 22.16
CA HIS A 665 -14.27 -11.27 20.87
C HIS A 665 -15.18 -10.97 19.67
N ALA A 666 -16.42 -11.49 19.66
CA ALA A 666 -17.37 -11.27 18.57
C ALA A 666 -17.67 -9.77 18.38
N ARG A 667 -17.89 -9.07 19.49
CA ARG A 667 -18.17 -7.62 19.49
C ARG A 667 -16.98 -6.80 19.01
N MET A 668 -15.76 -7.25 19.31
CA MET A 668 -14.52 -6.61 18.87
C MET A 668 -14.34 -6.76 17.35
N GLN A 669 -14.44 -7.99 16.85
CA GLN A 669 -14.38 -8.27 15.40
C GLN A 669 -15.47 -7.52 14.63
N TRP A 670 -16.72 -7.52 15.14
CA TRP A 670 -17.80 -6.78 14.50
C TRP A 670 -17.54 -5.26 14.45
N LYS A 671 -16.97 -4.66 15.48
CA LYS A 671 -16.59 -3.23 15.45
C LYS A 671 -15.54 -2.94 14.36
N GLU A 672 -14.56 -3.82 14.17
CA GLU A 672 -13.57 -3.69 13.10
C GLU A 672 -14.25 -3.78 11.72
N PHE A 673 -15.06 -4.82 11.50
CA PHE A 673 -15.74 -5.02 10.21
C PHE A 673 -16.77 -3.93 9.90
N ALA A 674 -17.56 -3.48 10.87
CA ALA A 674 -18.50 -2.38 10.68
C ALA A 674 -17.80 -1.07 10.27
N MET A 675 -16.60 -0.80 10.79
CA MET A 675 -15.80 0.35 10.38
C MET A 675 -15.24 0.18 8.96
N LEU A 676 -14.66 -0.98 8.64
CA LEU A 676 -14.09 -1.26 7.32
C LEU A 676 -15.16 -1.23 6.22
N LEU A 677 -16.27 -1.97 6.42
CA LEU A 677 -17.39 -2.03 5.49
C LEU A 677 -18.09 -0.67 5.37
N GLY A 678 -18.13 0.13 6.43
CA GLY A 678 -18.69 1.48 6.41
C GLY A 678 -17.85 2.45 5.57
N ASN A 679 -16.52 2.37 5.68
CA ASN A 679 -15.63 3.14 4.81
C ASN A 679 -15.81 2.74 3.34
N ASP A 680 -15.86 1.44 3.02
CA ASP A 680 -16.12 0.97 1.65
C ASP A 680 -17.51 1.45 1.14
N ALA A 681 -18.52 1.45 2.01
CA ALA A 681 -19.87 1.88 1.65
C ALA A 681 -19.95 3.39 1.36
N VAL A 682 -19.25 4.20 2.14
CA VAL A 682 -19.11 5.65 1.93
C VAL A 682 -18.31 5.97 0.66
N GLU A 683 -17.16 5.31 0.44
CA GLU A 683 -16.35 5.54 -0.77
C GLU A 683 -17.08 5.07 -2.03
N GLY A 684 -17.86 3.99 -1.95
CA GLY A 684 -18.61 3.42 -3.08
C GLY A 684 -19.87 4.19 -3.45
N ARG A 685 -20.57 4.82 -2.48
CA ARG A 685 -21.73 5.69 -2.76
C ARG A 685 -21.31 7.07 -3.29
N ASP A 686 -20.14 7.56 -2.88
CA ASP A 686 -19.62 8.88 -3.25
C ASP A 686 -18.74 8.84 -4.53
N ALA A 687 -18.58 7.66 -5.16
CA ALA A 687 -17.75 7.41 -6.33
C ALA A 687 -18.18 8.22 -7.59
N GLU A 688 -17.28 9.03 -8.13
CA GLU A 688 -17.56 9.85 -9.33
C GLU A 688 -17.28 9.13 -10.67
N GLN A 689 -16.59 7.98 -10.64
CA GLN A 689 -16.13 7.28 -11.84
C GLN A 689 -16.24 5.75 -11.70
N MET A 690 -16.49 5.04 -12.81
CA MET A 690 -16.58 3.58 -12.83
C MET A 690 -15.33 2.89 -12.25
N ALA A 691 -14.13 3.34 -12.63
CA ALA A 691 -12.88 2.74 -12.15
C ALA A 691 -12.65 2.92 -10.63
N GLU A 692 -13.34 3.87 -10.01
CA GLU A 692 -13.37 4.06 -8.55
C GLU A 692 -14.37 3.13 -7.90
N ALA A 693 -15.60 3.06 -8.44
CA ALA A 693 -16.61 2.10 -7.99
C ALA A 693 -16.11 0.63 -8.08
N ASP A 694 -15.42 0.27 -9.15
CA ASP A 694 -14.80 -1.05 -9.34
C ASP A 694 -13.70 -1.32 -8.30
N ARG A 695 -12.85 -0.32 -8.00
CA ARG A 695 -11.80 -0.39 -6.98
C ARG A 695 -12.39 -0.65 -5.60
N VAL A 696 -13.39 0.15 -5.21
CA VAL A 696 -14.04 0.05 -3.91
C VAL A 696 -14.82 -1.26 -3.77
N PHE A 697 -15.49 -1.71 -4.84
CA PHE A 697 -16.16 -3.01 -4.84
C PHE A 697 -15.20 -4.19 -4.57
N LEU A 698 -13.97 -4.14 -5.09
CA LEU A 698 -12.95 -5.15 -4.78
C LEU A 698 -12.50 -5.14 -3.31
N LEU A 699 -12.43 -3.96 -2.69
CA LEU A 699 -12.16 -3.81 -1.24
C LEU A 699 -13.32 -4.38 -0.41
N LEU A 700 -14.56 -3.95 -0.71
CA LEU A 700 -15.78 -4.44 -0.07
C LEU A 700 -15.89 -5.96 -0.15
N LYS A 701 -15.63 -6.55 -1.33
CA LYS A 701 -15.60 -8.00 -1.56
C LYS A 701 -14.56 -8.71 -0.69
N GLY A 702 -13.39 -8.09 -0.51
CA GLY A 702 -12.35 -8.58 0.39
C GLY A 702 -12.77 -8.52 1.87
N HIS A 703 -13.39 -7.41 2.30
CA HIS A 703 -13.83 -7.20 3.67
C HIS A 703 -15.02 -8.10 4.04
N MET A 704 -16.02 -8.23 3.16
CA MET A 704 -17.13 -9.18 3.32
C MET A 704 -16.67 -10.64 3.36
N ARG A 705 -15.56 -10.99 2.69
CA ARG A 705 -14.95 -12.33 2.84
C ARG A 705 -14.30 -12.50 4.22
N ARG A 706 -13.43 -11.56 4.63
CA ARG A 706 -12.77 -11.60 5.95
C ARG A 706 -13.78 -11.65 7.10
N MET A 707 -14.88 -10.90 7.01
CA MET A 707 -15.97 -10.88 8.00
C MET A 707 -16.61 -12.27 8.18
N ARG A 708 -16.98 -12.92 7.07
CA ARG A 708 -17.57 -14.28 7.09
C ARG A 708 -16.63 -15.30 7.71
N ASP A 709 -15.38 -15.32 7.23
CA ASP A 709 -14.35 -16.24 7.69
C ASP A 709 -14.07 -16.08 9.20
N GLN A 710 -14.04 -14.84 9.71
CA GLN A 710 -13.65 -14.53 11.09
C GLN A 710 -14.78 -14.55 12.13
N LEU A 711 -16.01 -14.22 11.75
CA LEU A 711 -17.17 -14.32 12.65
C LEU A 711 -17.80 -15.72 12.65
N GLY A 712 -17.29 -16.65 11.83
CA GLY A 712 -17.90 -17.97 11.62
C GLY A 712 -19.25 -17.89 10.89
N ILE A 713 -19.53 -16.76 10.24
CA ILE A 713 -20.75 -16.55 9.47
C ILE A 713 -20.53 -17.17 8.11
N MET A 714 -20.91 -18.45 8.01
CA MET A 714 -21.10 -19.06 6.70
C MET A 714 -22.19 -18.27 5.97
N PRO A 715 -21.96 -17.83 4.71
CA PRO A 715 -23.02 -17.21 3.92
C PRO A 715 -24.18 -18.20 3.85
N GLY A 716 -25.42 -17.69 3.95
CA GLY A 716 -26.64 -18.45 4.32
C GLY A 716 -26.65 -19.95 4.00
N GLU A 717 -26.42 -20.78 5.03
CA GLU A 717 -25.95 -22.17 4.95
C GLU A 717 -24.65 -22.31 4.15
N PRO A 718 -23.56 -22.89 4.72
CA PRO A 718 -22.52 -23.35 3.83
C PRO A 718 -23.19 -24.31 2.86
N ARG A 719 -22.98 -24.11 1.56
CA ARG A 719 -22.91 -25.27 0.69
C ARG A 719 -21.63 -26.01 1.16
N HIS A 720 -21.62 -26.91 2.15
CA HIS A 720 -22.44 -28.13 2.18
C HIS A 720 -23.36 -28.23 0.96
N VAL A 721 -22.70 -28.31 -0.20
CA VAL A 721 -23.05 -29.42 -1.04
C VAL A 721 -22.75 -30.62 -0.14
N GLU A 722 -23.80 -31.15 0.51
CA GLU A 722 -23.74 -32.51 1.02
C GLU A 722 -23.13 -33.31 -0.11
N HIS A 723 -21.97 -33.93 0.12
CA HIS A 723 -21.23 -34.62 -0.93
C HIS A 723 -22.21 -35.57 -1.61
N ILE A 724 -22.68 -35.21 -2.81
CA ILE A 724 -23.96 -35.73 -3.29
C ILE A 724 -23.76 -37.23 -3.46
N ALA A 725 -24.63 -38.02 -2.84
CA ALA A 725 -24.50 -39.47 -2.84
C ALA A 725 -24.80 -40.00 -4.25
N VAL A 726 -23.77 -40.04 -5.08
CA VAL A 726 -23.79 -40.46 -6.47
C VAL A 726 -23.33 -41.91 -6.61
N THR A 727 -23.65 -42.51 -7.76
CA THR A 727 -23.25 -43.88 -8.10
C THR A 727 -21.74 -43.99 -8.35
N PRO A 728 -21.11 -45.15 -8.07
CA PRO A 728 -19.71 -45.39 -8.42
C PRO A 728 -19.43 -45.20 -9.92
N GLU A 729 -20.40 -45.52 -10.77
CA GLU A 729 -20.33 -45.34 -12.22
C GLU A 729 -20.20 -43.85 -12.60
N PHE A 730 -21.00 -42.96 -11.99
CA PHE A 730 -20.89 -41.52 -12.20
C PHE A 730 -19.57 -40.96 -11.65
N GLN A 731 -19.11 -41.42 -10.47
CA GLN A 731 -17.82 -41.02 -9.91
C GLN A 731 -16.63 -41.45 -10.78
N SER A 732 -16.71 -42.62 -11.42
CA SER A 732 -15.72 -43.10 -12.40
C SER A 732 -15.65 -42.19 -13.63
N GLY A 733 -16.80 -41.72 -14.13
CA GLY A 733 -16.87 -40.70 -15.18
C GLY A 733 -16.21 -39.37 -14.78
N LEU A 734 -16.45 -38.90 -13.55
CA LEU A 734 -15.82 -37.69 -13.02
C LEU A 734 -14.30 -37.84 -12.78
N ALA A 735 -13.83 -39.03 -12.39
CA ALA A 735 -12.39 -39.32 -12.27
C ALA A 735 -11.66 -39.12 -13.61
N ALA A 736 -12.28 -39.52 -14.73
CA ALA A 736 -11.73 -39.29 -16.07
C ALA A 736 -11.64 -37.79 -16.42
N VAL A 737 -12.62 -36.97 -16.03
CA VAL A 737 -12.57 -35.50 -16.19
C VAL A 737 -11.40 -34.91 -15.38
N TRP A 738 -11.25 -35.35 -14.13
CA TRP A 738 -10.17 -34.92 -13.24
C TRP A 738 -8.77 -35.25 -13.78
N GLU A 739 -8.53 -36.47 -14.29
CA GLU A 739 -7.25 -36.84 -14.92
C GLU A 739 -6.86 -35.93 -16.09
N ARG A 740 -7.84 -35.54 -16.93
CA ARG A 740 -7.61 -34.68 -18.10
C ARG A 740 -7.37 -33.24 -17.67
N TYR A 741 -8.08 -32.73 -16.66
CA TYR A 741 -7.78 -31.46 -16.02
C TYR A 741 -6.35 -31.44 -15.45
N LEU A 742 -5.93 -32.46 -14.70
CA LEU A 742 -4.57 -32.56 -14.16
C LEU A 742 -3.49 -32.57 -15.25
N SER A 743 -3.77 -33.17 -16.40
CA SER A 743 -2.84 -33.22 -17.52
C SER A 743 -2.65 -31.84 -18.16
N ILE A 744 -3.73 -31.06 -18.30
CA ILE A 744 -3.68 -29.66 -18.78
C ILE A 744 -3.00 -28.77 -17.73
N GLN A 745 -3.32 -28.93 -16.45
CA GLN A 745 -2.69 -28.21 -15.33
C GLN A 745 -1.16 -28.41 -15.33
N LYS A 746 -0.69 -29.66 -15.50
CA LYS A 746 0.74 -29.99 -15.56
C LYS A 746 1.42 -29.41 -16.79
N ALA A 747 0.80 -29.49 -17.97
CA ALA A 747 1.33 -28.89 -19.21
C ALA A 747 1.45 -27.35 -19.09
N LEU A 748 0.43 -26.68 -18.53
CA LEU A 748 0.47 -25.24 -18.25
C LEU A 748 1.54 -24.89 -17.20
N ALA A 749 1.77 -25.71 -16.18
CA ALA A 749 2.85 -25.50 -15.23
C ALA A 749 4.25 -25.74 -15.85
N ALA A 750 4.35 -26.52 -16.93
CA ALA A 750 5.58 -26.79 -17.68
C ALA A 750 5.85 -25.79 -18.84
N ASP A 751 5.00 -24.78 -19.03
CA ASP A 751 5.00 -23.87 -20.21
C ASP A 751 4.71 -24.58 -21.57
N GLU A 752 4.17 -25.80 -21.56
CA GLU A 752 3.93 -26.65 -22.73
C GLU A 752 2.57 -26.36 -23.40
N TYR A 753 2.44 -25.19 -24.05
CA TYR A 753 1.18 -24.73 -24.66
C TYR A 753 0.57 -25.70 -25.71
N GLU A 754 1.35 -26.20 -26.68
CA GLU A 754 0.84 -27.10 -27.72
C GLU A 754 0.28 -28.40 -27.13
N GLN A 755 0.92 -28.91 -26.06
CA GLN A 755 0.47 -30.09 -25.33
C GLN A 755 -0.82 -29.81 -24.54
N ALA A 756 -0.90 -28.66 -23.86
CA ALA A 756 -2.12 -28.23 -23.18
C ALA A 756 -3.30 -28.07 -24.17
N GLN A 757 -3.06 -27.48 -25.34
CA GLN A 757 -4.07 -27.31 -26.39
C GLN A 757 -4.53 -28.66 -26.97
N GLY A 758 -3.60 -29.59 -27.23
CA GLY A 758 -3.91 -30.94 -27.72
C GLY A 758 -4.73 -31.79 -26.74
N LEU A 759 -4.66 -31.51 -25.44
CA LEU A 759 -5.42 -32.23 -24.41
C LEU A 759 -6.89 -31.77 -24.27
N LEU A 760 -7.25 -30.56 -24.75
CA LEU A 760 -8.60 -30.00 -24.58
C LEU A 760 -9.71 -30.87 -25.19
N ALA A 761 -9.48 -31.45 -26.36
CA ALA A 761 -10.45 -32.34 -27.02
C ALA A 761 -10.70 -33.63 -26.20
N SER A 762 -9.69 -34.11 -25.46
CA SER A 762 -9.88 -35.25 -24.55
C SER A 762 -10.60 -34.87 -23.27
N LEU A 763 -10.43 -33.65 -22.76
CA LEU A 763 -11.19 -33.13 -21.62
C LEU A 763 -12.67 -32.94 -22.00
N GLU A 764 -12.95 -32.32 -23.14
CA GLU A 764 -14.31 -32.19 -23.69
C GLU A 764 -15.00 -33.54 -23.83
N THR A 765 -14.31 -34.51 -24.45
CA THR A 765 -14.84 -35.87 -24.60
C THR A 765 -15.19 -36.46 -23.24
N ALA A 766 -14.29 -36.38 -22.25
CA ALA A 766 -14.53 -36.88 -20.90
C ALA A 766 -15.79 -36.25 -20.27
N VAL A 767 -15.91 -34.92 -20.32
CA VAL A 767 -17.07 -34.16 -19.77
C VAL A 767 -18.39 -34.55 -20.44
N VAL A 768 -18.41 -34.74 -21.76
CA VAL A 768 -19.61 -35.11 -22.51
C VAL A 768 -20.00 -36.59 -22.32
N THR A 769 -19.03 -37.47 -22.02
CA THR A 769 -19.28 -38.92 -21.86
C THR A 769 -19.60 -39.38 -20.44
N VAL A 770 -19.65 -38.49 -19.44
CA VAL A 770 -20.08 -38.85 -18.08
C VAL A 770 -21.54 -39.30 -18.11
N ASP A 771 -21.82 -40.53 -17.65
CA ASP A 771 -23.17 -41.10 -17.63
C ASP A 771 -24.02 -40.53 -16.48
N ASP A 772 -24.87 -39.55 -16.81
CA ASP A 772 -25.79 -38.89 -15.88
C ASP A 772 -27.11 -39.65 -15.67
N SER A 773 -27.32 -40.79 -16.35
CA SER A 773 -28.60 -41.51 -16.33
C SER A 773 -29.00 -42.08 -14.96
N SER A 774 -28.04 -42.16 -14.04
CA SER A 774 -28.22 -42.58 -12.65
C SER A 774 -28.45 -41.43 -11.65
N LEU A 775 -28.34 -40.18 -12.09
CA LEU A 775 -28.66 -39.00 -11.26
C LEU A 775 -30.17 -38.75 -11.21
N SER A 776 -30.64 -38.17 -10.11
CA SER A 776 -32.02 -37.71 -9.98
C SER A 776 -32.14 -36.52 -9.02
N GLY A 777 -33.19 -35.71 -9.18
CA GLY A 777 -33.41 -34.52 -8.36
C GLY A 777 -32.32 -33.47 -8.52
N SER A 778 -31.95 -32.81 -7.42
CA SER A 778 -30.94 -31.74 -7.38
C SER A 778 -29.57 -32.16 -7.94
N ALA A 779 -29.19 -33.44 -7.80
CA ALA A 779 -27.94 -33.97 -8.35
C ALA A 779 -27.86 -33.80 -9.88
N GLN A 780 -28.97 -34.09 -10.57
CA GLN A 780 -29.05 -34.02 -12.02
C GLN A 780 -29.10 -32.57 -12.51
N GLU A 781 -29.84 -31.70 -11.83
CA GLU A 781 -29.92 -30.26 -12.14
C GLU A 781 -28.55 -29.57 -11.98
N VAL A 782 -27.81 -29.90 -10.91
CA VAL A 782 -26.43 -29.42 -10.72
C VAL A 782 -25.53 -29.97 -11.84
N TRP A 783 -25.50 -31.28 -12.07
CA TRP A 783 -24.60 -31.85 -13.09
C TRP A 783 -24.85 -31.26 -14.49
N GLN A 784 -26.10 -31.14 -14.94
CA GLN A 784 -26.40 -30.59 -16.27
C GLN A 784 -25.95 -29.13 -16.42
N LYS A 785 -26.02 -28.35 -15.35
CA LYS A 785 -25.54 -26.96 -15.32
C LYS A 785 -24.01 -26.89 -15.40
N GLU A 786 -23.32 -27.62 -14.53
CA GLU A 786 -21.85 -27.58 -14.48
C GLU A 786 -21.23 -28.24 -15.73
N GLN A 787 -21.87 -29.28 -16.32
CA GLN A 787 -21.46 -29.88 -17.60
C GLN A 787 -21.53 -28.84 -18.74
N ALA A 788 -22.61 -28.05 -18.83
CA ALA A 788 -22.75 -27.00 -19.83
C ALA A 788 -21.73 -25.86 -19.64
N ASN A 789 -21.46 -25.48 -18.39
CA ASN A 789 -20.40 -24.52 -18.06
C ASN A 789 -19.02 -25.03 -18.49
N LEU A 790 -18.66 -26.27 -18.12
CA LEU A 790 -17.38 -26.89 -18.48
C LEU A 790 -17.19 -26.93 -20.00
N SER A 791 -18.21 -27.35 -20.77
CA SER A 791 -18.14 -27.32 -22.24
C SER A 791 -17.84 -25.91 -22.78
N LYS A 792 -18.53 -24.88 -22.27
CA LYS A 792 -18.31 -23.47 -22.65
C LYS A 792 -16.90 -22.97 -22.28
N LEU A 793 -16.37 -23.37 -21.12
CA LEU A 793 -15.03 -23.01 -20.66
C LEU A 793 -13.94 -23.71 -21.48
N ILE A 794 -14.17 -24.97 -21.87
CA ILE A 794 -13.26 -25.71 -22.75
C ILE A 794 -13.24 -25.10 -24.16
N ASP A 795 -14.39 -24.67 -24.69
CA ASP A 795 -14.43 -23.91 -25.96
C ASP A 795 -13.69 -22.57 -25.88
N SER A 796 -13.81 -21.85 -24.77
CA SER A 796 -13.02 -20.64 -24.52
C SER A 796 -11.51 -20.91 -24.45
N LEU A 797 -11.09 -22.09 -24.00
CA LEU A 797 -9.68 -22.50 -23.98
C LEU A 797 -9.17 -22.89 -25.38
N LYS A 798 -10.00 -23.56 -26.19
CA LYS A 798 -9.65 -23.91 -27.60
C LYS A 798 -9.36 -22.69 -28.46
N SER A 799 -10.02 -21.56 -28.20
CA SER A 799 -9.90 -20.32 -28.98
C SER A 799 -8.71 -19.43 -28.61
N THR A 800 -7.90 -19.81 -27.63
CA THR A 800 -6.73 -19.02 -27.21
C THR A 800 -5.56 -19.17 -28.18
N GLU A 801 -4.84 -18.09 -28.45
CA GLU A 801 -3.73 -18.04 -29.41
C GLU A 801 -2.34 -18.28 -28.78
N ASP A 802 -2.19 -18.05 -27.47
CA ASP A 802 -0.92 -18.19 -26.76
C ASP A 802 -1.08 -18.71 -25.31
N VAL A 803 0.05 -19.07 -24.69
CA VAL A 803 0.10 -19.62 -23.32
C VAL A 803 -0.44 -18.66 -22.25
N LYS A 804 -0.34 -17.34 -22.44
CA LYS A 804 -0.80 -16.33 -21.48
C LYS A 804 -2.32 -16.16 -21.56
N ALA A 805 -2.89 -16.15 -22.76
CA ALA A 805 -4.32 -16.22 -23.00
C ALA A 805 -4.89 -17.53 -22.41
N MET A 806 -4.24 -18.68 -22.69
CA MET A 806 -4.66 -19.98 -22.16
C MET A 806 -4.64 -20.04 -20.63
N ARG A 807 -3.59 -19.50 -19.98
CA ARG A 807 -3.51 -19.36 -18.52
C ARG A 807 -4.63 -18.52 -17.93
N THR A 808 -5.02 -17.45 -18.61
CA THR A 808 -6.11 -16.56 -18.19
C THR A 808 -7.46 -17.28 -18.31
N ALA A 809 -7.71 -17.98 -19.43
CA ALA A 809 -8.90 -18.81 -19.64
C ALA A 809 -8.93 -20.07 -18.75
N PHE A 810 -7.78 -20.54 -18.23
CA PHE A 810 -7.71 -21.68 -17.33
C PHE A 810 -8.22 -21.38 -15.91
N LYS A 811 -8.16 -20.11 -15.46
CA LYS A 811 -8.68 -19.69 -14.14
C LYS A 811 -10.14 -20.14 -13.91
N PRO A 812 -11.13 -19.79 -14.75
CA PRO A 812 -12.51 -20.21 -14.52
C PRO A 812 -12.72 -21.73 -14.66
N LEU A 813 -12.01 -22.43 -15.55
CA LEU A 813 -12.05 -23.90 -15.60
C LEU A 813 -11.59 -24.52 -14.27
N SER A 814 -10.54 -23.95 -13.69
CA SER A 814 -9.98 -24.37 -12.41
C SER A 814 -10.95 -24.15 -11.24
N GLU A 815 -11.68 -23.04 -11.25
CA GLU A 815 -12.72 -22.74 -10.27
C GLU A 815 -13.91 -23.72 -10.39
N GLU A 816 -14.37 -24.02 -11.61
CA GLU A 816 -15.46 -24.99 -11.90
C GLU A 816 -15.11 -26.43 -11.46
N VAL A 817 -13.88 -26.88 -11.70
CA VAL A 817 -13.39 -28.18 -11.21
C VAL A 817 -13.37 -28.23 -9.67
N GLY A 818 -13.14 -27.09 -9.01
CA GLY A 818 -13.31 -26.96 -7.56
C GLY A 818 -14.74 -27.16 -7.09
N VAL A 819 -15.72 -26.69 -7.87
CA VAL A 819 -17.15 -26.93 -7.59
C VAL A 819 -17.47 -28.43 -7.74
N LEU A 820 -17.00 -29.10 -8.80
CA LEU A 820 -17.16 -30.55 -8.95
C LEU A 820 -16.55 -31.32 -7.76
N ALA A 821 -15.32 -30.98 -7.37
CA ALA A 821 -14.61 -31.63 -6.27
C ALA A 821 -15.41 -31.56 -4.96
N LYS A 822 -15.97 -30.39 -4.66
CA LYS A 822 -16.77 -30.14 -3.44
C LYS A 822 -18.19 -30.70 -3.54
N SER A 823 -18.73 -30.89 -4.76
CA SER A 823 -20.11 -31.33 -4.96
C SER A 823 -20.30 -32.84 -5.06
N PHE A 824 -19.43 -33.52 -5.81
CA PHE A 824 -19.60 -34.94 -6.17
C PHE A 824 -18.41 -35.82 -5.79
N GLY A 825 -17.26 -35.21 -5.53
CA GLY A 825 -15.97 -35.88 -5.43
C GLY A 825 -15.51 -36.51 -6.75
N PHE A 826 -14.31 -37.09 -6.74
CA PHE A 826 -13.71 -37.76 -7.90
C PHE A 826 -13.48 -39.27 -7.67
N GLY A 827 -14.19 -39.88 -6.72
CA GLY A 827 -14.09 -41.33 -6.43
C GLY A 827 -12.68 -41.77 -6.05
N GLU A 828 -12.16 -42.80 -6.73
CA GLU A 828 -10.81 -43.37 -6.51
C GLU A 828 -9.65 -42.50 -7.01
N ALA A 829 -9.91 -41.26 -7.45
CA ALA A 829 -8.89 -40.34 -7.98
C ALA A 829 -7.83 -39.84 -6.97
N GLY A 830 -7.88 -40.32 -5.73
CA GLY A 830 -6.95 -39.98 -4.65
C GLY A 830 -7.20 -38.61 -4.02
N SER A 831 -6.18 -38.11 -3.31
CA SER A 831 -6.26 -36.85 -2.57
C SER A 831 -6.30 -35.63 -3.50
N VAL A 832 -7.15 -34.65 -3.17
CA VAL A 832 -7.25 -33.38 -3.91
C VAL A 832 -6.77 -32.24 -3.02
N PHE A 833 -5.84 -31.44 -3.53
CA PHE A 833 -5.31 -30.25 -2.88
C PHE A 833 -5.75 -28.99 -3.64
N GLU A 834 -6.29 -28.00 -2.91
CA GLU A 834 -6.53 -26.64 -3.38
C GLU A 834 -5.30 -25.78 -3.07
N LEU A 835 -4.77 -25.11 -4.10
CA LEU A 835 -3.65 -24.19 -4.01
C LEU A 835 -4.08 -22.81 -4.47
N HIS A 836 -3.50 -21.77 -3.85
CA HIS A 836 -3.78 -20.37 -4.19
C HIS A 836 -2.50 -19.62 -4.55
N CYS A 837 -2.60 -18.72 -5.53
CA CYS A 837 -1.54 -17.78 -5.90
C CYS A 837 -2.08 -16.35 -5.80
N PRO A 838 -1.60 -15.53 -4.86
CA PRO A 838 -2.16 -14.19 -4.61
C PRO A 838 -1.70 -13.16 -5.64
N MET A 839 -0.60 -13.42 -6.35
CA MET A 839 -0.05 -12.50 -7.36
C MET A 839 -0.69 -12.68 -8.74
N ALA A 840 -1.39 -13.80 -8.97
CA ALA A 840 -1.99 -14.14 -10.25
C ALA A 840 -2.87 -13.00 -10.79
N PHE A 841 -2.74 -12.76 -12.10
CA PHE A 841 -3.52 -11.74 -12.83
C PHE A 841 -3.48 -10.36 -12.18
N GLN A 842 -2.29 -9.81 -11.97
CA GLN A 842 -2.05 -8.48 -11.38
C GLN A 842 -2.57 -8.34 -9.93
N GLY A 843 -2.52 -9.42 -9.14
CA GLY A 843 -2.95 -9.41 -7.75
C GLY A 843 -4.44 -9.71 -7.51
N GLN A 844 -5.17 -10.12 -8.56
CA GLN A 844 -6.57 -10.57 -8.42
C GLN A 844 -6.68 -11.92 -7.68
N GLY A 845 -5.61 -12.72 -7.70
CA GLY A 845 -5.59 -14.05 -7.10
C GLY A 845 -6.23 -15.12 -7.98
N ALA A 846 -5.80 -16.37 -7.80
CA ALA A 846 -6.40 -17.52 -8.49
C ALA A 846 -6.16 -18.83 -7.73
N VAL A 847 -7.12 -19.76 -7.81
CA VAL A 847 -7.05 -21.09 -7.20
C VAL A 847 -6.90 -22.20 -8.24
N TRP A 848 -6.07 -23.20 -7.94
CA TRP A 848 -6.00 -24.43 -8.73
C TRP A 848 -5.93 -25.68 -7.89
N TYR A 849 -6.30 -26.79 -8.52
CA TYR A 849 -6.37 -28.08 -7.88
C TYR A 849 -5.30 -29.01 -8.44
N GLN A 850 -4.73 -29.86 -7.58
CA GLN A 850 -3.78 -30.89 -7.99
C GLN A 850 -3.84 -32.12 -7.06
N SER A 851 -3.15 -33.19 -7.41
CA SER A 851 -3.20 -34.50 -6.73
C SER A 851 -2.24 -34.68 -5.55
N ASP A 852 -1.40 -33.67 -5.24
CA ASP A 852 -0.37 -33.74 -4.20
C ASP A 852 -0.07 -32.33 -3.62
N ASP A 853 0.77 -32.25 -2.59
CA ASP A 853 1.18 -30.99 -1.95
C ASP A 853 2.31 -30.25 -2.70
N GLN A 854 2.85 -30.83 -3.77
CA GLN A 854 4.03 -30.32 -4.47
C GLN A 854 3.62 -29.20 -5.43
N VAL A 855 3.73 -27.95 -4.99
CA VAL A 855 3.30 -26.76 -5.73
C VAL A 855 3.82 -26.75 -7.17
N ARG A 856 2.88 -26.75 -8.13
CA ARG A 856 3.13 -26.59 -9.58
C ARG A 856 2.20 -25.51 -10.13
N ASN A 857 2.61 -24.25 -10.09
CA ASN A 857 1.77 -23.11 -10.45
C ASN A 857 1.49 -23.04 -11.97
N PRO A 858 0.24 -23.25 -12.43
CA PRO A 858 -0.08 -23.27 -13.86
C PRO A 858 -0.09 -21.86 -14.48
N TYR A 859 -0.24 -20.80 -13.69
CA TYR A 859 -0.40 -19.42 -14.15
C TYR A 859 0.92 -18.71 -14.47
N TYR A 860 2.03 -19.17 -13.89
CA TYR A 860 3.37 -18.59 -14.10
C TYR A 860 4.39 -19.58 -14.66
N GLY A 861 4.09 -20.88 -14.66
CA GLY A 861 4.98 -21.92 -15.19
C GLY A 861 6.36 -21.91 -14.52
N ALA A 862 7.41 -22.16 -15.30
CA ALA A 862 8.79 -22.16 -14.84
C ALA A 862 9.22 -20.85 -14.15
N SER A 863 8.57 -19.71 -14.47
CA SER A 863 8.90 -18.40 -13.88
C SER A 863 8.63 -18.33 -12.38
N MET A 864 7.58 -19.00 -11.88
CA MET A 864 7.22 -19.05 -10.45
C MET A 864 6.62 -20.41 -10.05
N LEU A 865 7.18 -21.51 -10.54
CA LEU A 865 6.58 -22.85 -10.49
C LEU A 865 6.16 -23.28 -9.07
N LYS A 866 6.94 -22.91 -8.05
CA LYS A 866 6.71 -23.28 -6.64
C LYS A 866 5.99 -22.22 -5.81
N CYS A 867 5.39 -21.21 -6.46
CA CYS A 867 4.73 -20.11 -5.76
C CYS A 867 3.26 -20.42 -5.48
N ALA A 868 2.94 -20.68 -4.21
CA ALA A 868 1.60 -20.69 -3.62
C ALA A 868 1.66 -20.10 -2.21
N ASP A 869 0.62 -19.42 -1.75
CA ASP A 869 0.50 -18.92 -0.36
C ASP A 869 -0.37 -19.81 0.53
N ARG A 870 -1.25 -20.62 -0.08
CA ARG A 870 -2.07 -21.64 0.57
C ARG A 870 -1.99 -22.96 -0.18
N VAL A 871 -1.94 -24.07 0.56
CA VAL A 871 -2.09 -25.45 0.11
C VAL A 871 -2.99 -26.16 1.12
N GLU A 872 -4.17 -26.61 0.71
CA GLU A 872 -5.20 -27.17 1.59
C GLU A 872 -5.77 -28.46 1.00
N GLN A 873 -5.91 -29.52 1.79
CA GLN A 873 -6.45 -30.80 1.31
C GLN A 873 -7.99 -30.80 1.38
N VAL A 874 -8.64 -30.88 0.22
CA VAL A 874 -10.11 -30.78 0.07
C VAL A 874 -10.78 -32.17 0.11
N LEU A 875 -10.12 -33.21 -0.42
CA LEU A 875 -10.62 -34.59 -0.39
C LEU A 875 -9.57 -35.55 0.18
N HIS A 876 -10.05 -36.48 1.01
CA HIS A 876 -9.28 -37.54 1.64
C HIS A 876 -9.46 -38.86 0.89
N ASP A 877 -8.38 -39.65 0.81
CA ASP A 877 -8.43 -41.00 0.28
C ASP A 877 -9.17 -41.95 1.26
N LYS A 878 -10.00 -42.88 0.74
CA LYS A 878 -10.69 -43.85 1.60
C LYS A 878 -9.74 -45.02 1.91
N PRO A 879 -9.60 -45.46 3.18
CA PRO A 879 -8.93 -46.71 3.45
C PRO A 879 -9.75 -47.87 2.86
N THR A 880 -9.16 -48.66 1.96
CA THR A 880 -9.75 -49.89 1.46
C THR A 880 -9.84 -50.93 2.57
N ASP A 881 -11.06 -51.24 2.98
CA ASP A 881 -11.35 -52.23 4.02
C ASP A 881 -11.07 -53.65 3.49
N GLY A 882 -10.22 -54.42 4.18
CA GLY A 882 -9.81 -55.72 3.64
C GLY A 882 -8.57 -56.39 4.23
N ASP A 883 -8.54 -56.62 5.55
CA ASP A 883 -7.61 -57.59 6.14
C ASP A 883 -8.36 -58.53 7.12
N GLU A 884 -9.18 -59.42 6.55
CA GLU A 884 -9.72 -60.56 7.29
C GLU A 884 -8.61 -61.56 7.66
N HIS A 885 -8.64 -62.01 8.91
CA HIS A 885 -7.76 -63.04 9.45
C HIS A 885 -7.50 -64.23 8.50
N LYS A 886 -6.25 -64.39 8.04
CA LYS A 886 -5.68 -65.72 7.76
C LYS A 886 -4.36 -65.94 8.47
N SER A 887 -4.39 -66.91 9.38
CA SER A 887 -3.22 -67.49 10.02
C SER A 887 -2.27 -68.10 8.98
N HIS A 888 -0.98 -67.83 9.12
CA HIS A 888 0.03 -68.85 8.85
C HIS A 888 1.05 -68.90 9.98
N GLN A 889 1.30 -70.12 10.45
CA GLN A 889 2.25 -70.41 11.52
C GLN A 889 3.69 -70.28 11.01
N ASP A 890 4.55 -69.86 11.93
CA ASP A 890 5.88 -70.43 12.20
C ASP A 890 6.70 -70.94 11.01
N HIS A 891 7.79 -70.24 10.69
CA HIS A 891 9.08 -70.92 10.66
C HIS A 891 10.22 -69.99 11.07
N SER A 892 10.74 -70.25 12.27
CA SER A 892 12.09 -69.83 12.69
C SER A 892 13.20 -70.52 11.87
N GLN A 893 14.44 -70.00 12.00
CA GLN A 893 15.70 -70.39 11.34
C GLN A 893 15.87 -69.71 9.95
N HIS A 894 16.88 -68.86 9.73
CA HIS A 894 18.27 -68.99 10.21
C HIS A 894 19.01 -67.66 10.42
#